data_AF-A0A3M7RU90-F1
#
_entry.id   AF-A0A3M7RU90-F1
#
_cell.length_a   1.000
_cell.length_b   1.000
_cell.length_c   1.000
_cell.angle_alpha   90.00
_cell.angle_beta   90.00
_cell.angle_gamma   90.00
#
_symmetry.space_group_name_H-M   'P 1'
#
loop_
_entity.id
_entity.type
_entity.pdbx_description
1 polymer ?
#
loop_
_entity_poly.entity_id
_entity_poly.type
_entity_poly.pdbx_seq_one_letter_code
_entity_poly.pdbx_strand_id
1 'polypeptide(L)'
;MLLFILPILFYLIYGQNLDLVCPNLNKSIDFDLNCTLKVLSLNNLSYVEVNYGDEDILEYPEAVKHNPDSRPSSNFKQNFNDSSKFLIINSEILIDTTAFAFDFEVKRSGNIQIHLIKYAACGQTFSCGNYFLDNPFFKNYTELYSIKIYLQFGYSRYIVSPFDVKKGNLIILDQTLGGLVELKKSQIRSDYLIRENKLLKLDSNENIKFSLKILTYLNLFEKLYLLNHQYSFSGWYNLTIRSQNASLIKSVFISDYSKLYSFCSLTSFDSAKCTILIYSQTLSDTLFTNYERIPLQDTKVKYIGFDFSAVNQPSDIIFKKFILLSIKFPIDLLINGFEIFANQSGKIKIDLMACGTKKSCFYREKLGFDSLNLVNTWELELNKGLNKILLPMEYLVTENNVFVMHQSSSIVSIDDRYDFFTDYAVNQNVEMIPLDFRFCLNVLIDQIFYQNLKQITYKLPTYGKHVIEIGLEKSKLMNKHEISIEKYNGIDFLCLEQVLDSIVECAVSFFSRRRENFVIKQENVLIKNMSLNYLPISWFGIFFNMNESAIHSLDKEFLIMNSEFKFDSIMSGFEIISANYGEIQIKIYECEASCVQHFMKKNSIDNDVNQWSAGTYNVSVGFNKIELYKYKNVKKGSIIGIELSPSASVEIQTSPTLLSDYLVLGNQIYKLSYEKILALRFKSIVNDLFYAEIVYLQKELTKSITNFSAKFEAYNESTTIMIHNEERIVGDINCMSTIDKTLNCSLFVASESKSNQVEINYGDNSYEKIDVTSNDLSNKADDSILLSNDSIYMLLNSEFLFETLLYGFDIWSANKGKILIEVFC
;
A
#
# COMPACT_ATOMS: atom_id res chain seq x y z
N MET A 1 70.25 -67.52 -1.81
CA MET A 1 70.40 -66.15 -2.35
C MET A 1 69.32 -65.94 -3.41
N LEU A 2 68.05 -65.92 -2.98
CA LEU A 2 66.87 -65.90 -3.85
C LEU A 2 65.63 -65.60 -3.00
N LEU A 3 65.43 -64.35 -2.61
CA LEU A 3 64.20 -63.83 -1.99
C LEU A 3 64.37 -62.31 -1.84
N PHE A 4 63.30 -61.55 -2.08
CA PHE A 4 63.17 -60.07 -2.10
C PHE A 4 63.17 -59.37 -3.47
N ILE A 5 62.21 -59.72 -4.34
CA ILE A 5 61.58 -58.75 -5.25
C ILE A 5 60.10 -59.14 -5.40
N LEU A 6 59.24 -58.86 -4.41
CA LEU A 6 57.77 -58.83 -4.54
C LEU A 6 57.19 -58.51 -3.15
N PRO A 7 57.06 -57.20 -2.79
CA PRO A 7 55.72 -56.63 -2.65
C PRO A 7 55.70 -55.11 -2.90
N ILE A 8 55.71 -54.66 -4.16
CA ILE A 8 55.35 -53.27 -4.51
C ILE A 8 54.29 -53.23 -5.64
N LEU A 9 54.06 -54.36 -6.33
CA LEU A 9 53.01 -54.44 -7.37
C LEU A 9 51.58 -54.65 -6.84
N PHE A 10 51.41 -54.98 -5.56
CA PHE A 10 50.10 -55.33 -4.98
C PHE A 10 49.38 -54.17 -4.27
N TYR A 11 49.80 -52.91 -4.42
CA TYR A 11 49.07 -51.75 -3.88
C TYR A 11 48.40 -50.86 -4.93
N LEU A 12 48.41 -51.26 -6.22
CA LEU A 12 47.52 -50.71 -7.25
C LEU A 12 46.14 -51.42 -7.21
N ILE A 13 45.64 -51.69 -6.00
CA ILE A 13 44.38 -52.39 -5.74
C ILE A 13 43.23 -51.40 -5.97
N TYR A 14 42.52 -51.58 -7.10
CA TYR A 14 41.12 -51.20 -7.33
C TYR A 14 40.71 -49.77 -6.95
N GLY A 15 41.42 -48.77 -7.46
CA GLY A 15 40.99 -47.37 -7.34
C GLY A 15 39.67 -47.11 -8.09
N GLN A 16 38.57 -46.99 -7.36
CA GLN A 16 37.31 -46.40 -7.82
C GLN A 16 37.16 -45.00 -7.23
N ASN A 17 36.67 -44.05 -8.01
CA ASN A 17 36.35 -42.70 -7.54
C ASN A 17 34.90 -42.36 -7.88
N LEU A 18 34.18 -41.86 -6.88
CA LEU A 18 32.78 -41.45 -6.96
C LEU A 18 32.72 -39.94 -6.76
N ASP A 19 32.18 -39.22 -7.73
CA ASP A 19 31.91 -37.78 -7.64
C ASP A 19 30.42 -37.53 -7.88
N LEU A 20 29.73 -37.06 -6.85
CA LEU A 20 28.30 -36.78 -6.89
C LEU A 20 28.07 -35.26 -6.96
N VAL A 21 27.27 -34.84 -7.93
CA VAL A 21 26.89 -33.44 -8.12
C VAL A 21 25.38 -33.31 -8.12
N CYS A 22 24.84 -32.56 -7.17
CA CYS A 22 23.42 -32.30 -7.04
C CYS A 22 23.18 -30.79 -7.25
N PRO A 23 22.85 -30.33 -8.46
CA PRO A 23 22.65 -28.91 -8.75
C PRO A 23 21.54 -28.25 -7.93
N ASN A 24 20.56 -29.01 -7.43
CA ASN A 24 19.42 -28.51 -6.65
C ASN A 24 19.53 -28.82 -5.14
N LEU A 25 20.74 -29.08 -4.63
CA LEU A 25 20.96 -29.38 -3.21
C LEU A 25 20.51 -28.18 -2.35
N ASN A 26 19.63 -28.41 -1.37
CA ASN A 26 18.94 -27.40 -0.54
C ASN A 26 17.92 -26.51 -1.30
N LYS A 27 17.59 -26.87 -2.55
CA LYS A 27 16.67 -26.14 -3.44
C LYS A 27 15.73 -27.11 -4.15
N SER A 28 15.41 -28.23 -3.49
CA SER A 28 14.52 -29.26 -4.02
C SER A 28 13.12 -28.70 -4.20
N ILE A 29 12.53 -28.92 -5.37
CA ILE A 29 11.13 -28.59 -5.66
C ILE A 29 10.38 -29.90 -5.61
N ASP A 30 9.21 -29.92 -4.97
CA ASP A 30 8.39 -31.13 -4.79
C ASP A 30 9.15 -32.30 -4.17
N PHE A 31 10.13 -31.98 -3.31
CA PHE A 31 11.02 -32.96 -2.69
C PHE A 31 11.87 -33.77 -3.68
N ASP A 32 12.01 -33.29 -4.92
CA ASP A 32 12.82 -33.93 -5.95
C ASP A 32 14.31 -33.58 -5.76
N LEU A 33 15.13 -34.62 -5.63
CA LEU A 33 16.57 -34.56 -5.69
C LEU A 33 17.03 -35.03 -7.07
N ASN A 34 17.73 -34.16 -7.78
CA ASN A 34 18.32 -34.47 -9.07
C ASN A 34 19.84 -34.35 -8.95
N CYS A 35 20.53 -35.49 -9.02
CA CYS A 35 21.98 -35.55 -8.96
C CYS A 35 22.54 -36.28 -10.17
N THR A 36 23.78 -35.95 -10.53
CA THR A 36 24.58 -36.73 -11.46
C THR A 36 25.75 -37.33 -10.70
N LEU A 37 25.83 -38.65 -10.73
CA LEU A 37 26.95 -39.42 -10.18
C LEU A 37 27.91 -39.77 -11.30
N LYS A 38 29.15 -39.30 -11.19
CA LYS A 38 30.26 -39.72 -12.02
C LYS A 38 31.04 -40.82 -11.31
N VAL A 39 31.18 -41.96 -11.97
CA VAL A 39 32.00 -43.08 -11.49
C VAL A 39 33.19 -43.25 -12.42
N LEU A 40 34.39 -43.25 -11.84
CA LEU A 40 35.63 -43.62 -12.51
C LEU A 40 36.17 -44.91 -11.91
N SER A 41 36.54 -45.87 -12.76
CA SER A 41 37.06 -47.17 -12.32
C SER A 41 38.17 -47.66 -13.23
N LEU A 42 39.17 -48.36 -12.68
CA LEU A 42 40.19 -49.06 -13.46
C LEU A 42 39.67 -50.35 -14.09
N ASN A 43 38.61 -50.93 -13.53
CA ASN A 43 37.99 -52.17 -13.99
C ASN A 43 36.55 -51.94 -14.41
N ASN A 44 36.00 -52.84 -15.25
CA ASN A 44 34.59 -52.80 -15.59
C ASN A 44 33.74 -52.97 -14.31
N LEU A 45 32.76 -52.09 -14.11
CA LEU A 45 31.92 -52.04 -12.91
C LEU A 45 30.78 -53.04 -13.03
N SER A 46 30.56 -53.88 -12.00
CA SER A 46 29.40 -54.77 -11.96
C SER A 46 28.09 -54.04 -11.64
N TYR A 47 28.09 -53.09 -10.69
CA TYR A 47 26.91 -52.31 -10.31
C TYR A 47 27.30 -51.08 -9.47
N VAL A 48 26.34 -50.16 -9.33
CA VAL A 48 26.36 -49.06 -8.36
C VAL A 48 25.04 -49.10 -7.59
N GLU A 49 25.12 -49.21 -6.27
CA GLU A 49 23.98 -49.14 -5.35
C GLU A 49 23.86 -47.71 -4.81
N VAL A 50 22.67 -47.15 -4.85
CA VAL A 50 22.35 -45.83 -4.30
C VAL A 50 21.23 -46.00 -3.29
N ASN A 51 21.54 -45.77 -2.02
CA ASN A 51 20.58 -45.70 -0.92
C ASN A 51 20.30 -44.23 -0.61
N TYR A 52 19.06 -43.78 -0.80
CA TYR A 52 18.68 -42.37 -0.64
C TYR A 52 18.50 -41.93 0.82
N GLY A 53 18.57 -42.87 1.77
CA GLY A 53 18.47 -42.59 3.20
C GLY A 53 17.04 -42.58 3.74
N ASP A 54 16.05 -42.92 2.91
CA ASP A 54 14.62 -43.07 3.21
C ASP A 54 14.12 -44.51 2.95
N GLU A 55 15.03 -45.48 3.10
CA GLU A 55 14.82 -46.92 2.83
C GLU A 55 14.74 -47.30 1.33
N ASP A 56 14.66 -46.33 0.43
CA ASP A 56 14.73 -46.60 -1.01
C ASP A 56 16.18 -46.84 -1.48
N ILE A 57 16.38 -47.99 -2.11
CA ILE A 57 17.65 -48.44 -2.66
C ILE A 57 17.46 -48.73 -4.15
N LEU A 58 18.21 -48.04 -5.00
CA LEU A 58 18.26 -48.29 -6.43
C LEU A 58 19.61 -48.86 -6.83
N GLU A 59 19.58 -50.00 -7.50
CA GLU A 59 20.75 -50.60 -8.14
C GLU A 59 20.78 -50.22 -9.62
N TYR A 60 21.87 -49.60 -10.05
CA TYR A 60 22.11 -49.30 -11.45
C TYR A 60 22.97 -50.41 -12.07
N PRO A 61 22.46 -51.13 -13.09
CA PRO A 61 23.16 -52.26 -13.69
C PRO A 61 24.42 -51.83 -14.46
N GLU A 62 25.22 -52.84 -14.82
CA GLU A 62 26.57 -52.74 -15.39
C GLU A 62 26.78 -51.59 -16.38
N ALA A 63 27.95 -50.96 -16.25
CA ALA A 63 28.43 -50.02 -17.23
C ALA A 63 28.65 -50.73 -18.57
N VAL A 64 27.71 -50.59 -19.52
CA VAL A 64 27.94 -51.00 -20.91
C VAL A 64 29.16 -50.24 -21.43
N LYS A 65 30.12 -50.97 -22.00
CA LYS A 65 31.39 -50.48 -22.54
C LYS A 65 31.13 -49.23 -23.37
N HIS A 66 31.59 -48.07 -22.88
CA HIS A 66 31.45 -46.83 -23.62
C HIS A 66 32.30 -46.96 -24.87
N ASN A 67 31.67 -46.98 -26.05
CA ASN A 67 32.40 -46.87 -27.30
C ASN A 67 32.91 -45.42 -27.35
N PRO A 68 34.23 -45.16 -27.33
CA PRO A 68 34.77 -43.80 -27.36
C PRO A 68 34.39 -43.03 -28.66
N ASP A 69 33.80 -43.70 -29.64
CA ASP A 69 33.40 -43.14 -30.93
C ASP A 69 31.93 -42.69 -31.04
N SER A 70 31.10 -42.84 -30.00
CA SER A 70 29.74 -42.27 -30.06
C SER A 70 29.80 -40.76 -29.93
N ARG A 71 29.74 -40.06 -31.07
CA ARG A 71 29.72 -38.59 -31.16
C ARG A 71 28.27 -38.08 -31.00
N PRO A 72 27.88 -37.52 -29.84
CA PRO A 72 26.65 -36.74 -29.78
C PRO A 72 26.87 -35.42 -30.53
N SER A 73 26.32 -35.32 -31.74
CA SER A 73 26.27 -34.05 -32.50
C SER A 73 25.09 -33.22 -32.00
N SER A 74 25.27 -32.48 -30.92
CA SER A 74 24.34 -31.40 -30.55
C SER A 74 24.95 -30.06 -30.94
N ASN A 75 24.38 -29.41 -31.96
CA ASN A 75 24.76 -28.07 -32.38
C ASN A 75 24.31 -27.05 -31.34
N PHE A 76 25.14 -26.79 -30.32
CA PHE A 76 24.88 -25.77 -29.31
C PHE A 76 25.40 -24.40 -29.80
N LYS A 77 24.50 -23.53 -30.26
CA LYS A 77 24.86 -22.19 -30.76
C LYS A 77 24.80 -21.15 -29.65
N GLN A 78 25.90 -20.96 -28.93
CA GLN A 78 26.09 -19.78 -28.08
C GLN A 78 27.27 -18.96 -28.60
N ASN A 79 27.04 -17.66 -28.82
CA ASN A 79 28.05 -16.71 -29.25
C ASN A 79 28.70 -16.08 -28.01
N PHE A 80 29.64 -16.80 -27.40
CA PHE A 80 30.58 -16.17 -26.48
C PHE A 80 31.57 -15.32 -27.28
N ASN A 81 31.84 -14.09 -26.85
CA ASN A 81 32.80 -13.23 -27.52
C ASN A 81 34.23 -13.64 -27.11
N ASP A 82 35.08 -13.84 -28.11
CA ASP A 82 36.17 -14.83 -28.11
C ASP A 82 37.54 -14.23 -27.79
N SER A 83 37.95 -14.27 -26.51
CA SER A 83 39.37 -14.22 -26.04
C SER A 83 39.40 -14.08 -24.53
N SER A 84 39.36 -15.20 -23.79
CA SER A 84 39.35 -15.17 -22.33
C SER A 84 40.01 -16.42 -21.73
N LYS A 85 40.20 -16.40 -20.41
CA LYS A 85 40.69 -17.53 -19.62
C LYS A 85 39.51 -18.24 -18.95
N PHE A 86 39.52 -19.56 -18.97
CA PHE A 86 38.44 -20.38 -18.43
C PHE A 86 39.00 -21.42 -17.47
N LEU A 87 38.32 -21.62 -16.33
CA LEU A 87 38.59 -22.74 -15.43
C LEU A 87 37.73 -23.93 -15.85
N ILE A 88 38.39 -25.01 -16.27
CA ILE A 88 37.73 -26.22 -16.75
C ILE A 88 37.49 -27.14 -15.56
N ILE A 89 36.39 -26.97 -14.84
CA ILE A 89 36.10 -27.76 -13.63
C ILE A 89 35.93 -29.24 -13.95
N ASN A 90 35.41 -29.57 -15.13
CA ASN A 90 35.27 -30.96 -15.56
C ASN A 90 36.61 -31.65 -15.88
N SER A 91 37.73 -30.91 -15.85
CA SER A 91 39.08 -31.45 -16.01
C SER A 91 39.76 -31.87 -14.70
N GLU A 92 39.06 -31.78 -13.57
CA GLU A 92 39.61 -32.19 -12.27
C GLU A 92 40.17 -33.61 -12.32
N ILE A 93 41.45 -33.74 -11.98
CA ILE A 93 42.14 -35.02 -11.93
C ILE A 93 41.70 -35.73 -10.66
N LEU A 94 41.04 -36.87 -10.79
CA LEU A 94 40.48 -37.61 -9.65
C LEU A 94 41.40 -38.72 -9.12
N ILE A 95 42.42 -39.11 -9.90
CA ILE A 95 43.40 -40.14 -9.56
C ILE A 95 44.77 -39.69 -10.07
N ASP A 96 45.82 -39.88 -9.27
CA ASP A 96 47.20 -39.66 -9.68
C ASP A 96 47.55 -40.50 -10.92
N THR A 97 48.04 -39.85 -11.97
CA THR A 97 48.35 -40.49 -13.25
C THR A 97 49.34 -39.64 -14.04
N THR A 98 49.68 -40.10 -15.24
CA THR A 98 50.54 -39.36 -16.17
C THR A 98 49.71 -39.01 -17.40
N ALA A 99 49.63 -37.71 -17.72
CA ALA A 99 48.95 -37.21 -18.91
C ALA A 99 49.89 -37.22 -20.12
N PHE A 100 49.38 -37.55 -21.30
CA PHE A 100 50.20 -37.64 -22.53
C PHE A 100 49.56 -36.99 -23.76
N ALA A 101 48.28 -36.60 -23.72
CA ALA A 101 47.63 -35.91 -24.82
C ALA A 101 46.39 -35.14 -24.37
N PHE A 102 45.87 -34.29 -25.26
CA PHE A 102 44.59 -33.61 -25.11
C PHE A 102 43.75 -33.80 -26.37
N ASP A 103 42.46 -34.08 -26.17
CA ASP A 103 41.45 -34.11 -27.23
C ASP A 103 40.59 -32.85 -27.16
N PHE A 104 40.39 -32.22 -28.32
CA PHE A 104 39.56 -31.02 -28.47
C PHE A 104 38.56 -31.21 -29.60
N GLU A 105 37.40 -30.57 -29.46
CA GLU A 105 36.61 -30.16 -30.61
C GLU A 105 36.74 -28.64 -30.75
N VAL A 106 37.19 -28.20 -31.92
CA VAL A 106 37.68 -26.85 -32.16
C VAL A 106 36.69 -26.10 -33.04
N LYS A 107 36.17 -24.99 -32.51
CA LYS A 107 35.26 -24.07 -33.21
C LYS A 107 35.99 -23.12 -34.15
N ARG A 108 37.21 -22.72 -33.79
CA ARG A 108 38.06 -21.82 -34.59
C ARG A 108 39.53 -22.18 -34.44
N SER A 109 40.20 -22.34 -35.57
CA SER A 109 41.66 -22.54 -35.62
C SER A 109 42.40 -21.36 -34.99
N GLY A 110 43.51 -21.64 -34.34
CA GLY A 110 44.34 -20.61 -33.69
C GLY A 110 45.11 -21.16 -32.51
N ASN A 111 45.90 -20.31 -31.85
CA ASN A 111 46.64 -20.75 -30.67
C ASN A 111 45.75 -20.70 -29.42
N ILE A 112 45.95 -21.66 -28.53
CA ILE A 112 45.49 -21.62 -27.14
C ILE A 112 46.67 -21.89 -26.21
N GLN A 113 46.50 -21.60 -24.93
CA GLN A 113 47.43 -22.04 -23.89
C GLN A 113 46.68 -22.83 -22.81
N ILE A 114 47.24 -23.95 -22.39
CA ILE A 114 46.71 -24.81 -21.34
C ILE A 114 47.62 -24.68 -20.14
N HIS A 115 47.05 -24.33 -18.99
CA HIS A 115 47.77 -24.29 -17.73
C HIS A 115 47.22 -25.40 -16.82
N LEU A 116 48.09 -26.31 -16.40
CA LEU A 116 47.80 -27.23 -15.31
C LEU A 116 48.07 -26.50 -14.00
N ILE A 117 47.09 -26.48 -13.13
CA ILE A 117 47.17 -25.78 -11.85
C ILE A 117 46.85 -26.71 -10.69
N LYS A 118 47.35 -26.34 -9.52
CA LYS A 118 46.96 -26.89 -8.22
C LYS A 118 46.33 -25.79 -7.38
N TYR A 119 45.20 -26.09 -6.76
CA TYR A 119 44.54 -25.18 -5.83
C TYR A 119 44.76 -25.68 -4.40
N ALA A 120 45.25 -24.83 -3.50
CA ALA A 120 45.60 -25.26 -2.15
C ALA A 120 44.37 -25.66 -1.31
N ALA A 121 43.22 -25.02 -1.56
CA ALA A 121 42.03 -25.20 -0.74
C ALA A 121 41.22 -26.46 -1.08
N CYS A 122 41.44 -27.11 -2.24
CA CYS A 122 40.61 -28.23 -2.70
C CYS A 122 41.43 -29.33 -3.39
N GLY A 123 40.76 -30.40 -3.81
CA GLY A 123 41.32 -31.45 -4.66
C GLY A 123 41.95 -32.64 -3.91
N GLN A 124 42.38 -32.44 -2.66
CA GLN A 124 42.88 -33.54 -1.81
C GLN A 124 41.75 -34.20 -1.02
N THR A 125 41.06 -33.41 -0.18
CA THR A 125 40.01 -33.85 0.75
C THR A 125 38.61 -33.81 0.12
N PHE A 126 38.29 -32.76 -0.65
CA PHE A 126 37.05 -32.60 -1.38
C PHE A 126 37.30 -32.12 -2.81
N SER A 127 36.37 -32.41 -3.72
CA SER A 127 36.46 -32.00 -5.12
C SER A 127 36.52 -30.48 -5.24
N CYS A 128 37.42 -29.98 -6.09
CA CYS A 128 37.48 -28.58 -6.46
C CYS A 128 36.20 -28.09 -7.14
N GLY A 129 35.52 -28.95 -7.90
CA GLY A 129 34.21 -28.61 -8.43
C GLY A 129 33.18 -28.27 -7.35
N ASN A 130 33.17 -28.99 -6.22
CA ASN A 130 32.30 -28.65 -5.09
C ASN A 130 32.74 -27.35 -4.40
N TYR A 131 34.05 -27.14 -4.24
CA TYR A 131 34.59 -25.92 -3.63
C TYR A 131 34.13 -24.64 -4.35
N PHE A 132 34.23 -24.63 -5.68
CA PHE A 132 33.93 -23.46 -6.49
C PHE A 132 32.43 -23.21 -6.69
N LEU A 133 31.56 -24.17 -6.32
CA LEU A 133 30.12 -23.91 -6.19
C LEU A 133 29.84 -22.94 -5.03
N ASP A 134 30.54 -23.13 -3.91
CA ASP A 134 30.33 -22.31 -2.70
C ASP A 134 31.25 -21.08 -2.66
N ASN A 135 32.40 -21.13 -3.35
CA ASN A 135 33.44 -20.10 -3.30
C ASN A 135 33.84 -19.66 -4.73
N PRO A 136 33.10 -18.74 -5.36
CA PRO A 136 33.38 -18.29 -6.74
C PRO A 136 34.61 -17.38 -6.87
N PHE A 137 35.54 -17.42 -5.91
CA PHE A 137 36.77 -16.66 -5.92
C PHE A 137 37.94 -17.52 -6.38
N PHE A 138 38.66 -17.04 -7.38
CA PHE A 138 39.80 -17.72 -8.00
C PHE A 138 41.10 -16.99 -7.68
N LYS A 139 41.74 -17.36 -6.56
CA LYS A 139 43.02 -16.78 -6.11
C LYS A 139 43.93 -17.89 -5.55
N ASN A 140 45.23 -17.62 -5.44
CA ASN A 140 46.17 -18.53 -4.74
C ASN A 140 46.28 -19.95 -5.35
N TYR A 141 46.24 -20.06 -6.68
CA TYR A 141 46.61 -21.30 -7.36
C TYR A 141 48.11 -21.32 -7.67
N THR A 142 48.68 -22.50 -7.79
CA THR A 142 50.05 -22.70 -8.27
C THR A 142 49.99 -23.30 -9.67
N GLU A 143 50.63 -22.66 -10.64
CA GLU A 143 50.82 -23.25 -11.97
C GLU A 143 51.90 -24.32 -11.89
N LEU A 144 51.57 -25.53 -12.33
CA LEU A 144 52.47 -26.68 -12.33
C LEU A 144 53.10 -26.93 -13.71
N TYR A 145 52.32 -26.68 -14.77
CA TYR A 145 52.72 -26.94 -16.14
C TYR A 145 51.94 -26.01 -17.07
N SER A 146 52.57 -25.56 -18.16
CA SER A 146 51.90 -24.76 -19.19
C SER A 146 52.39 -25.12 -20.58
N ILE A 147 51.47 -25.21 -21.53
CA ILE A 147 51.78 -25.52 -22.93
C ILE A 147 50.93 -24.70 -23.89
N LYS A 148 51.55 -24.22 -24.96
CA LYS A 148 50.89 -23.53 -26.06
C LYS A 148 50.61 -24.50 -27.21
N ILE A 149 49.38 -24.53 -27.68
CA ILE A 149 48.90 -25.49 -28.70
C ILE A 149 48.25 -24.72 -29.85
N TYR A 150 48.58 -25.08 -31.09
CA TYR A 150 47.86 -24.60 -32.26
C TYR A 150 46.72 -25.57 -32.60
N LEU A 151 45.48 -25.07 -32.51
CA LEU A 151 44.28 -25.83 -32.81
C LEU A 151 43.93 -25.72 -34.30
N GLN A 152 43.53 -26.84 -34.89
CA GLN A 152 42.89 -26.89 -36.20
C GLN A 152 41.38 -27.09 -36.02
N PHE A 153 40.57 -26.38 -36.80
CA PHE A 153 39.12 -26.50 -36.82
C PHE A 153 38.65 -27.97 -36.90
N GLY A 154 37.64 -28.32 -36.12
CA GLY A 154 37.13 -29.69 -35.99
C GLY A 154 37.78 -30.47 -34.83
N TYR A 155 37.72 -31.80 -34.89
CA TYR A 155 38.33 -32.64 -33.86
C TYR A 155 39.85 -32.68 -34.02
N SER A 156 40.57 -32.39 -32.94
CA SER A 156 42.03 -32.40 -32.88
C SER A 156 42.51 -33.17 -31.65
N ARG A 157 43.46 -34.08 -31.84
CA ARG A 157 44.23 -34.71 -30.76
C ARG A 157 45.65 -34.16 -30.76
N TYR A 158 46.08 -33.62 -29.63
CA TYR A 158 47.42 -33.08 -29.46
C TYR A 158 48.21 -33.91 -28.47
N ILE A 159 49.27 -34.57 -28.94
CA ILE A 159 50.16 -35.40 -28.12
C ILE A 159 51.23 -34.50 -27.50
N VAL A 160 51.48 -34.68 -26.21
CA VAL A 160 52.46 -33.92 -25.42
C VAL A 160 53.47 -34.85 -24.79
N SER A 161 54.63 -34.31 -24.40
CA SER A 161 55.57 -35.06 -23.56
C SER A 161 54.86 -35.45 -22.25
N PRO A 162 54.94 -36.73 -21.85
CA PRO A 162 54.31 -37.20 -20.62
C PRO A 162 54.65 -36.34 -19.40
N PHE A 163 53.65 -35.97 -18.61
CA PHE A 163 53.84 -35.28 -17.34
C PHE A 163 52.89 -35.80 -16.27
N ASP A 164 53.34 -35.79 -15.03
CA ASP A 164 52.56 -36.29 -13.91
C ASP A 164 51.47 -35.29 -13.51
N VAL A 165 50.26 -35.81 -13.36
CA VAL A 165 49.11 -35.10 -12.84
C VAL A 165 48.67 -35.72 -11.53
N LYS A 166 48.38 -34.87 -10.55
CA LYS A 166 48.00 -35.27 -9.20
C LYS A 166 46.51 -35.06 -8.98
N LYS A 167 45.93 -35.87 -8.10
CA LYS A 167 44.54 -35.70 -7.65
C LYS A 167 44.31 -34.24 -7.20
N GLY A 168 43.26 -33.63 -7.74
CA GLY A 168 42.88 -32.25 -7.47
C GLY A 168 43.46 -31.21 -8.43
N ASN A 169 44.34 -31.60 -9.35
CA ASN A 169 44.82 -30.67 -10.37
C ASN A 169 43.69 -30.30 -11.34
N LEU A 170 43.71 -29.06 -11.83
CA LEU A 170 42.72 -28.50 -12.77
C LEU A 170 43.41 -27.91 -14.00
N ILE A 171 42.63 -27.65 -15.05
CA ILE A 171 43.07 -26.94 -16.25
C ILE A 171 42.49 -25.53 -16.29
N ILE A 172 43.35 -24.54 -16.56
CA ILE A 172 42.95 -23.27 -17.14
C ILE A 172 43.14 -23.35 -18.65
N LEU A 173 42.07 -23.08 -19.39
CA LEU A 173 42.07 -22.93 -20.84
C LEU A 173 42.14 -21.44 -21.20
N ASP A 174 43.28 -21.00 -21.73
CA ASP A 174 43.49 -19.63 -22.20
C ASP A 174 43.30 -19.55 -23.72
N GLN A 175 42.21 -18.90 -24.13
CA GLN A 175 41.83 -18.69 -25.52
C GLN A 175 42.14 -17.27 -26.01
N THR A 176 42.90 -16.48 -25.24
CA THR A 176 43.30 -15.11 -25.64
C THR A 176 44.21 -15.09 -26.88
N LEU A 177 44.77 -16.24 -27.26
CA LEU A 177 45.68 -16.40 -28.40
C LEU A 177 44.97 -16.76 -29.73
N GLY A 178 43.63 -16.67 -29.76
CA GLY A 178 42.82 -16.68 -30.98
C GLY A 178 42.14 -18.02 -31.33
N GLY A 179 42.62 -19.15 -30.81
CA GLY A 179 41.99 -20.46 -30.98
C GLY A 179 40.79 -20.66 -30.05
N LEU A 180 39.77 -21.38 -30.51
CA LEU A 180 38.53 -21.61 -29.75
C LEU A 180 38.12 -23.07 -29.73
N VAL A 181 37.85 -23.56 -28.53
CA VAL A 181 37.31 -24.89 -28.24
C VAL A 181 35.78 -24.79 -28.17
N GLU A 182 35.09 -25.74 -28.78
CA GLU A 182 33.64 -25.86 -28.83
C GLU A 182 33.05 -26.05 -27.42
N LEU A 183 31.88 -25.46 -27.16
CA LEU A 183 31.11 -25.65 -25.92
C LEU A 183 30.05 -26.72 -26.11
N LYS A 184 29.79 -27.50 -25.06
CA LYS A 184 28.76 -28.56 -25.03
C LYS A 184 27.99 -28.52 -23.72
N LYS A 185 26.75 -29.02 -23.75
CA LYS A 185 26.02 -29.29 -22.52
C LYS A 185 26.77 -30.33 -21.67
N SER A 186 26.86 -30.06 -20.38
CA SER A 186 27.42 -30.94 -19.36
C SER A 186 26.30 -31.49 -18.50
N GLN A 187 26.38 -32.78 -18.17
CA GLN A 187 25.47 -33.39 -17.20
C GLN A 187 25.93 -33.14 -15.76
N ILE A 188 27.19 -32.75 -15.54
CA ILE A 188 27.79 -32.66 -14.20
C ILE A 188 27.89 -31.19 -13.75
N ARG A 189 29.03 -30.53 -14.00
CA ARG A 189 29.29 -29.13 -13.65
C ARG A 189 29.47 -28.28 -14.90
N SER A 190 29.17 -27.00 -14.77
CA SER A 190 29.57 -26.00 -15.77
C SER A 190 31.07 -25.70 -15.61
N ASP A 191 31.74 -25.32 -16.69
CA ASP A 191 33.03 -24.64 -16.63
C ASP A 191 32.80 -23.14 -16.37
N TYR A 192 33.87 -22.42 -16.02
CA TYR A 192 33.77 -21.04 -15.55
C TYR A 192 34.68 -20.11 -16.35
N LEU A 193 34.18 -18.91 -16.66
CA LEU A 193 34.98 -17.78 -17.11
C LEU A 193 35.74 -17.17 -15.92
N ILE A 194 37.05 -16.97 -16.08
CA ILE A 194 37.88 -16.29 -15.09
C ILE A 194 37.92 -14.80 -15.45
N ARG A 195 37.33 -13.96 -14.60
CA ARG A 195 37.37 -12.49 -14.73
C ARG A 195 37.71 -11.86 -13.39
N GLU A 196 38.79 -11.08 -13.34
CA GLU A 196 39.19 -10.31 -12.14
C GLU A 196 39.28 -11.15 -10.84
N ASN A 197 39.82 -12.38 -10.94
CA ASN A 197 39.88 -13.35 -9.84
C ASN A 197 38.52 -13.86 -9.34
N LYS A 198 37.46 -13.73 -10.13
CA LYS A 198 36.15 -14.36 -9.90
C LYS A 198 35.86 -15.39 -11.00
N LEU A 199 35.11 -16.40 -10.63
CA LEU A 199 34.57 -17.42 -11.52
C LEU A 199 33.14 -17.08 -11.88
N LEU A 200 32.87 -16.94 -13.17
CA LEU A 200 31.53 -16.71 -13.71
C LEU A 200 31.08 -17.96 -14.45
N LYS A 201 29.95 -18.53 -14.07
CA LYS A 201 29.38 -19.69 -14.76
C LYS A 201 29.11 -19.31 -16.22
N LEU A 202 29.46 -20.19 -17.17
CA LEU A 202 29.28 -19.90 -18.60
C LEU A 202 27.81 -19.67 -19.00
N ASP A 203 26.88 -20.34 -18.33
CA ASP A 203 25.45 -20.10 -18.49
C ASP A 203 24.77 -20.29 -17.14
N SER A 204 23.89 -19.36 -16.77
CA SER A 204 23.20 -19.42 -15.47
C SER A 204 22.19 -20.57 -15.42
N ASN A 205 21.56 -20.89 -16.54
CA ASN A 205 20.46 -21.84 -16.63
C ASN A 205 20.92 -23.26 -16.97
N GLU A 206 22.01 -23.40 -17.71
CA GLU A 206 22.54 -24.69 -18.15
C GLU A 206 23.96 -24.94 -17.66
N ASN A 207 24.30 -26.22 -17.45
CA ASN A 207 25.69 -26.61 -17.22
C ASN A 207 26.36 -26.77 -18.58
N ILE A 208 27.35 -25.93 -18.86
CA ILE A 208 28.08 -25.91 -20.13
C ILE A 208 29.55 -26.20 -19.85
N LYS A 209 30.16 -27.05 -20.67
CA LYS A 209 31.59 -27.35 -20.59
C LYS A 209 32.27 -27.15 -21.93
N PHE A 210 33.57 -26.94 -21.92
CA PHE A 210 34.39 -27.05 -23.12
C PHE A 210 34.52 -28.51 -23.53
N SER A 211 34.50 -28.76 -24.85
CA SER A 211 34.79 -30.06 -25.44
C SER A 211 36.30 -30.33 -25.42
N LEU A 212 36.86 -30.42 -24.21
CA LEU A 212 38.26 -30.65 -23.91
C LEU A 212 38.36 -31.90 -23.01
N LYS A 213 39.24 -32.84 -23.37
CA LYS A 213 39.52 -34.04 -22.58
C LYS A 213 41.03 -34.25 -22.44
N ILE A 214 41.49 -34.46 -21.22
CA ILE A 214 42.88 -34.88 -20.96
C ILE A 214 42.98 -36.40 -21.12
N LEU A 215 43.97 -36.87 -21.87
CA LEU A 215 44.28 -38.28 -22.05
C LEU A 215 45.43 -38.67 -21.12
N THR A 216 45.24 -39.76 -20.38
CA THR A 216 46.18 -40.25 -19.36
C THR A 216 46.52 -41.70 -19.62
N TYR A 217 47.67 -42.18 -19.16
CA TYR A 217 48.09 -43.58 -19.37
C TYR A 217 47.19 -44.61 -18.67
N LEU A 218 46.40 -44.18 -17.69
CA LEU A 218 45.37 -45.02 -17.09
C LEU A 218 44.13 -45.05 -17.99
N ASN A 219 43.78 -46.24 -18.47
CA ASN A 219 42.51 -46.50 -19.13
C ASN A 219 41.42 -46.59 -18.05
N LEU A 220 40.79 -45.46 -17.76
CA LEU A 220 39.66 -45.39 -16.82
C LEU A 220 38.33 -45.60 -17.54
N PHE A 221 37.47 -46.43 -16.95
CA PHE A 221 36.06 -46.51 -17.28
C PHE A 221 35.33 -45.34 -16.63
N GLU A 222 34.68 -44.50 -17.42
CA GLU A 222 33.85 -43.40 -16.97
C GLU A 222 32.37 -43.70 -17.25
N LYS A 223 31.53 -43.56 -16.23
CA LYS A 223 30.07 -43.67 -16.36
C LYS A 223 29.39 -42.53 -15.60
N LEU A 224 28.36 -41.97 -16.21
CA LEU A 224 27.48 -40.98 -15.58
C LEU A 224 26.12 -41.64 -15.31
N TYR A 225 25.65 -41.54 -14.07
CA TYR A 225 24.32 -41.95 -13.64
C TYR A 225 23.51 -40.71 -13.30
N LEU A 226 22.33 -40.58 -13.88
CA LEU A 226 21.35 -39.57 -13.49
C LEU A 226 20.51 -40.17 -12.37
N LEU A 227 20.64 -39.60 -11.17
CA LEU A 227 19.95 -40.00 -9.97
C LEU A 227 18.80 -39.02 -9.76
N ASN A 228 17.58 -39.49 -9.97
CA ASN A 228 16.36 -38.72 -9.71
C ASN A 228 15.59 -39.46 -8.62
N HIS A 229 15.30 -38.78 -7.51
CA HIS A 229 14.57 -39.34 -6.39
C HIS A 229 13.63 -38.32 -5.79
N GLN A 230 12.43 -38.75 -5.40
CA GLN A 230 11.42 -37.88 -4.78
C GLN A 230 11.18 -38.33 -3.35
N TYR A 231 11.53 -37.48 -2.39
CA TYR A 231 11.30 -37.79 -0.97
C TYR A 231 9.85 -37.54 -0.58
N SER A 232 9.36 -38.27 0.42
CA SER A 232 8.00 -38.09 0.93
C SER A 232 7.85 -36.90 1.90
N PHE A 233 8.95 -36.47 2.53
CA PHE A 233 8.96 -35.43 3.57
C PHE A 233 10.22 -34.57 3.49
N SER A 234 10.19 -33.41 4.15
CA SER A 234 11.38 -32.60 4.38
C SER A 234 12.25 -33.22 5.48
N GLY A 235 13.57 -33.04 5.37
CA GLY A 235 14.50 -33.61 6.35
C GLY A 235 15.94 -33.70 5.86
N TRP A 236 16.80 -34.14 6.78
CA TRP A 236 18.17 -34.51 6.46
C TRP A 236 18.23 -36.00 6.10
N TYR A 237 18.74 -36.29 4.91
CA TYR A 237 18.91 -37.63 4.40
C TYR A 237 20.39 -37.91 4.12
N ASN A 238 20.83 -39.14 4.38
CA ASN A 238 22.19 -39.57 4.12
C ASN A 238 22.24 -40.44 2.88
N LEU A 239 22.42 -39.80 1.73
CA LEU A 239 22.60 -40.48 0.46
C LEU A 239 23.90 -41.29 0.49
N THR A 240 23.78 -42.60 0.49
CA THR A 240 24.90 -43.54 0.53
C THR A 240 25.02 -44.24 -0.82
N ILE A 241 26.12 -43.99 -1.51
CA ILE A 241 26.43 -44.59 -2.80
C ILE A 241 27.53 -45.62 -2.58
N ARG A 242 27.30 -46.84 -3.02
CA ARG A 242 28.27 -47.94 -2.93
C ARG A 242 28.56 -48.48 -4.33
N SER A 243 29.84 -48.67 -4.60
CA SER A 243 30.34 -49.48 -5.70
C SER A 243 31.28 -50.54 -5.13
N GLN A 244 31.70 -51.51 -5.94
CA GLN A 244 32.47 -52.69 -5.50
C GLN A 244 33.62 -52.35 -4.53
N ASN A 245 34.32 -51.24 -4.73
CA ASN A 245 35.51 -50.85 -3.95
C ASN A 245 35.47 -49.40 -3.44
N ALA A 246 34.35 -48.70 -3.56
CA ALA A 246 34.22 -47.31 -3.11
C ALA A 246 32.85 -47.04 -2.49
N SER A 247 32.82 -46.22 -1.45
CA SER A 247 31.59 -45.68 -0.88
C SER A 247 31.67 -44.17 -0.75
N LEU A 248 30.55 -43.51 -0.99
CA LEU A 248 30.38 -42.07 -0.82
C LEU A 248 29.12 -41.86 0.01
N ILE A 249 29.25 -41.13 1.13
CA ILE A 249 28.10 -40.70 1.92
C ILE A 249 27.99 -39.19 1.77
N LYS A 250 26.82 -38.70 1.38
CA LYS A 250 26.51 -37.29 1.24
C LYS A 250 25.23 -36.97 1.99
N SER A 251 25.32 -36.11 3.00
CA SER A 251 24.12 -35.56 3.65
C SER A 251 23.48 -34.52 2.73
N VAL A 252 22.18 -34.67 2.50
CA VAL A 252 21.35 -33.76 1.70
C VAL A 252 20.18 -33.29 2.56
N PHE A 253 19.85 -32.01 2.51
CA PHE A 253 18.65 -31.47 3.15
C PHE A 253 17.58 -31.23 2.09
N ILE A 254 16.43 -31.86 2.29
CA ILE A 254 15.24 -31.72 1.46
C ILE A 254 14.31 -30.76 2.19
N SER A 255 14.05 -29.60 1.59
CA SER A 255 13.28 -28.52 2.21
C SER A 255 11.82 -28.53 1.76
N ASP A 256 10.90 -28.25 2.68
CA ASP A 256 9.48 -27.94 2.45
C ASP A 256 9.22 -26.44 2.60
N TYR A 257 10.10 -25.63 2.02
CA TYR A 257 10.03 -24.20 2.28
C TYR A 257 8.73 -23.61 1.74
N SER A 258 7.94 -23.06 2.65
CA SER A 258 6.75 -22.28 2.35
C SER A 258 6.80 -20.96 3.09
N LYS A 259 6.24 -19.92 2.48
CA LYS A 259 6.06 -18.60 3.08
C LYS A 259 4.68 -18.09 2.72
N LEU A 260 3.98 -17.60 3.74
CA LEU A 260 2.66 -17.03 3.62
C LEU A 260 2.70 -15.56 4.03
N TYR A 261 2.42 -14.69 3.09
CA TYR A 261 2.12 -13.30 3.36
C TYR A 261 0.64 -13.06 3.15
N SER A 262 -0.01 -12.46 4.14
CA SER A 262 -1.40 -12.03 4.01
C SER A 262 -1.55 -10.62 4.54
N PHE A 263 -2.39 -9.85 3.88
CA PHE A 263 -2.79 -8.52 4.30
C PHE A 263 -4.29 -8.41 4.15
N CYS A 264 -4.98 -7.94 5.18
CA CYS A 264 -6.41 -7.74 5.15
C CYS A 264 -6.73 -6.26 5.42
N SER A 265 -7.62 -5.71 4.62
CA SER A 265 -8.17 -4.36 4.80
C SER A 265 -9.67 -4.37 4.58
N LEU A 266 -10.37 -3.45 5.24
CA LEU A 266 -11.78 -3.22 4.94
C LEU A 266 -11.93 -2.64 3.53
N THR A 267 -12.79 -3.24 2.72
CA THR A 267 -13.19 -2.73 1.40
C THR A 267 -14.58 -2.14 1.39
N SER A 268 -15.44 -2.56 2.32
CA SER A 268 -16.76 -1.97 2.60
C SER A 268 -17.11 -2.15 4.08
N PHE A 269 -18.29 -1.68 4.50
CA PHE A 269 -18.79 -1.76 5.88
C PHE A 269 -18.90 -3.17 6.45
N ASP A 270 -19.12 -4.13 5.57
CA ASP A 270 -19.36 -5.51 5.89
C ASP A 270 -18.39 -6.41 5.14
N SER A 271 -17.34 -5.87 4.51
CA SER A 271 -16.36 -6.70 3.82
C SER A 271 -14.92 -6.36 4.10
N ALA A 272 -14.15 -7.41 4.34
CA ALA A 272 -12.70 -7.36 4.39
C ALA A 272 -12.14 -8.07 3.17
N LYS A 273 -11.33 -7.37 2.38
CA LYS A 273 -10.54 -7.98 1.32
C LYS A 273 -9.18 -8.36 1.90
N CYS A 274 -8.87 -9.64 1.83
CA CYS A 274 -7.57 -10.18 2.16
C CYS A 274 -6.86 -10.57 0.88
N THR A 275 -5.65 -10.06 0.70
CA THR A 275 -4.75 -10.50 -0.37
C THR A 275 -3.65 -11.35 0.23
N ILE A 276 -3.42 -12.49 -0.41
CA ILE A 276 -2.62 -13.58 0.10
C ILE A 276 -1.60 -13.95 -0.97
N LEU A 277 -0.32 -13.81 -0.64
CA LEU A 277 0.80 -14.18 -1.47
C LEU A 277 1.53 -15.36 -0.83
N ILE A 278 1.63 -16.44 -1.58
CA ILE A 278 2.24 -17.69 -1.14
C ILE A 278 3.44 -17.97 -2.04
N TYR A 279 4.55 -18.31 -1.40
CA TYR A 279 5.72 -18.92 -2.03
C TYR A 279 5.89 -20.31 -1.44
N SER A 280 5.98 -21.33 -2.27
CA SER A 280 6.14 -22.72 -1.84
C SER A 280 7.12 -23.45 -2.74
N GLN A 281 7.89 -24.38 -2.18
CA GLN A 281 8.64 -25.38 -2.96
C GLN A 281 7.81 -26.62 -3.29
N THR A 282 6.58 -26.73 -2.79
CA THR A 282 5.70 -27.90 -2.96
C THR A 282 4.38 -27.52 -3.67
N LEU A 283 3.98 -28.32 -4.65
CA LEU A 283 2.83 -28.11 -5.58
C LEU A 283 1.44 -28.24 -4.91
N SER A 284 1.36 -28.58 -3.62
CA SER A 284 0.14 -29.21 -3.08
C SER A 284 -0.26 -28.72 -1.69
N ASP A 285 -0.06 -27.44 -1.39
CA ASP A 285 -0.61 -26.87 -0.17
C ASP A 285 -2.07 -26.42 -0.37
N THR A 286 -2.86 -26.51 0.70
CA THR A 286 -4.23 -26.01 0.72
C THR A 286 -4.23 -24.73 1.53
N LEU A 287 -4.64 -23.62 0.91
CA LEU A 287 -4.90 -22.40 1.63
C LEU A 287 -6.17 -22.59 2.45
N PHE A 288 -6.06 -22.52 3.77
CA PHE A 288 -7.23 -22.54 4.64
C PHE A 288 -7.45 -21.17 5.25
N THR A 289 -8.71 -20.89 5.51
CA THR A 289 -9.17 -19.71 6.20
C THR A 289 -10.27 -20.15 7.17
N ASN A 290 -10.66 -19.30 8.12
CA ASN A 290 -11.78 -19.63 9.02
C ASN A 290 -13.11 -19.89 8.29
N TYR A 291 -13.22 -19.56 7.01
CA TYR A 291 -14.46 -19.60 6.24
C TYR A 291 -14.43 -20.61 5.10
N GLU A 292 -13.26 -20.88 4.53
CA GLU A 292 -13.12 -21.73 3.35
C GLU A 292 -11.74 -22.36 3.24
N ARG A 293 -11.68 -23.46 2.49
CA ARG A 293 -10.45 -24.13 2.07
C ARG A 293 -10.34 -24.03 0.55
N ILE A 294 -9.22 -23.51 0.07
CA ILE A 294 -8.99 -23.22 -1.34
C ILE A 294 -7.79 -24.04 -1.81
N PRO A 295 -7.96 -24.98 -2.75
CA PRO A 295 -6.83 -25.63 -3.40
C PRO A 295 -6.05 -24.60 -4.21
N LEU A 296 -4.74 -24.60 -4.05
CA LEU A 296 -3.87 -23.67 -4.76
C LEU A 296 -3.61 -24.18 -6.19
N GLN A 297 -3.75 -23.29 -7.17
CA GLN A 297 -3.30 -23.52 -8.53
C GLN A 297 -1.95 -22.84 -8.69
N ASP A 298 -0.91 -23.62 -8.50
CA ASP A 298 0.43 -23.08 -8.36
C ASP A 298 1.12 -22.87 -9.70
N THR A 299 1.70 -21.68 -9.87
CA THR A 299 2.49 -21.34 -11.06
C THR A 299 3.97 -21.44 -10.73
N LYS A 300 4.72 -22.19 -11.54
CA LYS A 300 6.19 -22.25 -11.43
C LYS A 300 6.77 -20.94 -11.92
N VAL A 301 7.47 -20.22 -11.05
CA VAL A 301 8.13 -18.96 -11.36
C VAL A 301 9.63 -19.04 -11.08
N LYS A 302 10.43 -18.33 -11.88
CA LYS A 302 11.88 -18.10 -11.68
C LYS A 302 12.18 -16.63 -11.37
N TYR A 303 11.19 -15.95 -10.80
CA TYR A 303 11.29 -14.54 -10.44
C TYR A 303 10.50 -14.25 -9.18
N ILE A 304 10.88 -13.18 -8.48
CA ILE A 304 10.06 -12.53 -7.45
C ILE A 304 9.44 -11.29 -8.07
N GLY A 305 8.11 -11.24 -8.08
CA GLY A 305 7.34 -10.15 -8.69
C GLY A 305 5.99 -10.65 -9.18
N PHE A 306 5.54 -10.18 -10.35
CA PHE A 306 4.22 -10.46 -10.90
C PHE A 306 4.23 -10.50 -12.43
N ASP A 307 3.18 -11.07 -13.01
CA ASP A 307 3.01 -11.11 -14.46
C ASP A 307 2.63 -9.73 -15.02
N PHE A 308 3.31 -9.31 -16.09
CA PHE A 308 3.13 -8.00 -16.73
C PHE A 308 1.93 -7.96 -17.70
N SER A 309 0.87 -8.73 -17.46
CA SER A 309 -0.23 -8.93 -18.41
C SER A 309 -1.15 -7.72 -18.63
N ALA A 310 -1.16 -6.73 -17.74
CA ALA A 310 -1.71 -5.40 -18.06
C ALA A 310 -0.75 -4.33 -17.59
N VAL A 311 -0.19 -3.62 -18.57
CA VAL A 311 0.77 -2.55 -18.36
C VAL A 311 0.08 -1.24 -18.70
N ASN A 312 -0.04 -0.36 -17.72
CA ASN A 312 -0.52 0.99 -17.94
C ASN A 312 0.64 1.96 -18.14
N GLN A 313 0.41 3.00 -18.93
CA GLN A 313 1.38 4.08 -19.06
C GLN A 313 1.31 4.94 -17.79
N PRO A 314 2.43 5.18 -17.10
CA PRO A 314 2.43 6.06 -15.93
C PRO A 314 2.00 7.47 -16.31
N SER A 315 1.15 8.10 -15.50
CA SER A 315 1.03 9.55 -15.42
C SER A 315 2.35 10.14 -14.92
N ASP A 316 2.62 11.42 -15.18
CA ASP A 316 3.90 12.06 -14.84
C ASP A 316 4.26 11.90 -13.34
N ILE A 317 5.18 10.98 -13.04
CA ILE A 317 5.65 10.75 -11.67
C ILE A 317 6.75 11.76 -11.34
N ILE A 318 6.45 12.70 -10.43
CA ILE A 318 7.37 13.78 -10.03
C ILE A 318 8.57 13.25 -9.22
N PHE A 319 8.40 12.11 -8.54
CA PHE A 319 9.43 11.52 -7.69
C PHE A 319 10.52 10.83 -8.51
N LYS A 320 11.75 10.81 -7.97
CA LYS A 320 12.91 10.19 -8.62
C LYS A 320 13.40 8.91 -7.93
N LYS A 321 12.87 8.60 -6.75
CA LYS A 321 13.38 7.54 -5.89
C LYS A 321 12.22 6.76 -5.29
N PHE A 322 12.30 5.45 -5.39
CA PHE A 322 11.20 4.54 -5.11
C PHE A 322 11.70 3.33 -4.32
N ILE A 323 10.96 2.90 -3.30
CA ILE A 323 11.22 1.66 -2.56
C ILE A 323 10.26 0.62 -3.08
N LEU A 324 10.79 -0.49 -3.60
CA LEU A 324 10.04 -1.54 -4.26
C LEU A 324 9.59 -2.62 -3.27
N LEU A 325 8.60 -2.30 -2.44
CA LEU A 325 8.06 -3.27 -1.46
C LEU A 325 7.19 -4.34 -2.10
N SER A 326 6.75 -4.13 -3.35
CA SER A 326 6.10 -5.15 -4.17
C SER A 326 7.00 -6.37 -4.45
N ILE A 327 8.32 -6.22 -4.25
CA ILE A 327 9.33 -7.26 -4.48
C ILE A 327 9.98 -7.64 -3.16
N LYS A 328 9.21 -8.38 -2.35
CA LYS A 328 9.68 -8.88 -1.07
C LYS A 328 10.32 -10.25 -1.21
N PHE A 329 11.53 -10.42 -0.67
CA PHE A 329 12.19 -11.72 -0.63
C PHE A 329 11.59 -12.59 0.47
N PRO A 330 11.00 -13.76 0.12
CA PRO A 330 10.50 -14.69 1.12
C PRO A 330 11.63 -15.37 1.88
N ILE A 331 12.76 -15.57 1.21
CA ILE A 331 13.95 -16.30 1.69
C ILE A 331 15.22 -15.66 1.16
N ASP A 332 16.32 -16.17 1.72
CA ASP A 332 17.63 -16.02 1.14
C ASP A 332 17.67 -16.65 -0.26
N LEU A 333 17.86 -15.82 -1.29
CA LEU A 333 17.83 -16.21 -2.70
C LEU A 333 19.04 -15.63 -3.42
N LEU A 334 19.50 -16.31 -4.47
CA LEU A 334 20.46 -15.70 -5.39
C LEU A 334 19.68 -15.05 -6.53
N ILE A 335 19.85 -13.74 -6.67
CA ILE A 335 19.33 -13.01 -7.82
C ILE A 335 20.33 -13.14 -8.97
N ASN A 336 19.84 -13.40 -10.18
CA ASN A 336 20.68 -13.51 -11.38
C ASN A 336 20.32 -12.47 -12.44
N GLY A 337 19.33 -11.60 -12.20
CA GLY A 337 18.88 -10.62 -13.17
C GLY A 337 17.62 -9.87 -12.78
N PHE A 338 17.13 -9.08 -13.73
CA PHE A 338 15.88 -8.33 -13.66
C PHE A 338 15.10 -8.50 -14.95
N GLU A 339 13.78 -8.57 -14.85
CA GLU A 339 12.84 -8.38 -15.94
C GLU A 339 12.09 -7.08 -15.68
N ILE A 340 12.27 -6.08 -16.55
CA ILE A 340 11.75 -4.72 -16.35
C ILE A 340 10.98 -4.31 -17.59
N PHE A 341 9.71 -3.93 -17.43
CA PHE A 341 8.95 -3.33 -18.51
C PHE A 341 9.12 -1.81 -18.49
N ALA A 342 9.70 -1.25 -19.55
CA ALA A 342 9.95 0.18 -19.67
C ALA A 342 9.02 0.83 -20.69
N ASN A 343 8.38 1.94 -20.33
CA ASN A 343 7.54 2.70 -21.26
C ASN A 343 8.38 3.55 -22.22
N GLN A 344 9.58 3.95 -21.79
CA GLN A 344 10.54 4.74 -22.58
C GLN A 344 11.94 4.15 -22.40
N SER A 345 12.80 4.32 -23.41
CA SER A 345 14.21 3.96 -23.26
C SER A 345 14.90 4.95 -22.32
N GLY A 346 15.84 4.49 -21.50
CA GLY A 346 16.55 5.34 -20.55
C GLY A 346 17.45 4.56 -19.60
N LYS A 347 18.04 5.25 -18.63
CA LYS A 347 18.85 4.62 -17.59
C LYS A 347 18.14 4.68 -16.24
N ILE A 348 18.13 3.56 -15.54
CA ILE A 348 17.71 3.50 -14.14
C ILE A 348 18.87 3.01 -13.28
N LYS A 349 18.80 3.30 -11.99
CA LYS A 349 19.71 2.74 -11.00
C LYS A 349 18.89 1.97 -9.97
N ILE A 350 19.29 0.73 -9.69
CA ILE A 350 18.68 -0.11 -8.67
C ILE A 350 19.71 -0.30 -7.57
N ASP A 351 19.35 0.10 -6.35
CA ASP A 351 20.14 -0.10 -5.14
C ASP A 351 19.50 -1.23 -4.33
N LEU A 352 20.30 -2.24 -3.98
CA LEU A 352 19.93 -3.22 -2.95
C LEU A 352 20.34 -2.65 -1.61
N MET A 353 19.38 -2.51 -0.70
CA MET A 353 19.61 -1.99 0.63
C MET A 353 19.25 -3.03 1.70
N ALA A 354 19.82 -2.91 2.90
CA ALA A 354 19.50 -3.73 4.07
C ALA A 354 18.92 -2.89 5.20
N CYS A 355 17.87 -3.38 5.85
CA CYS A 355 17.13 -2.67 6.90
C CYS A 355 17.73 -2.81 8.31
N GLY A 356 19.04 -3.01 8.41
CA GLY A 356 19.76 -3.20 9.68
C GLY A 356 19.39 -4.52 10.38
N THR A 357 19.46 -4.53 11.72
CA THR A 357 19.20 -5.72 12.56
C THR A 357 17.72 -6.02 12.77
N LYS A 358 16.80 -5.17 12.29
CA LYS A 358 15.37 -5.42 12.40
C LYS A 358 14.98 -6.57 11.47
N LYS A 359 14.19 -7.51 11.97
CA LYS A 359 13.79 -8.76 11.27
C LYS A 359 12.98 -8.56 9.98
N SER A 360 12.55 -7.33 9.66
CA SER A 360 12.02 -7.01 8.32
C SER A 360 11.97 -5.50 8.08
N CYS A 361 12.11 -5.10 6.82
CA CYS A 361 11.90 -3.73 6.33
C CYS A 361 10.44 -3.24 6.42
N PHE A 362 9.51 -4.09 6.86
CA PHE A 362 8.08 -3.95 6.55
C PHE A 362 7.25 -3.31 7.68
N TYR A 363 7.83 -3.04 8.84
CA TYR A 363 7.07 -2.40 9.92
C TYR A 363 6.78 -0.94 9.57
N ARG A 364 5.49 -0.66 9.28
CA ARG A 364 4.85 0.61 8.88
C ARG A 364 5.17 1.84 9.74
N GLU A 365 5.97 1.71 10.77
CA GLU A 365 6.31 2.80 11.68
C GLU A 365 7.70 3.37 11.34
N LYS A 366 7.69 4.51 10.63
CA LYS A 366 8.78 5.49 10.57
C LYS A 366 10.18 4.90 10.39
N LEU A 367 10.37 3.97 9.45
CA LEU A 367 11.72 3.71 8.96
C LEU A 367 12.15 4.93 8.14
N GLY A 368 12.92 5.83 8.76
CA GLY A 368 13.62 6.87 8.02
C GLY A 368 14.52 6.20 6.99
N PHE A 369 14.43 6.63 5.73
CA PHE A 369 15.22 6.05 4.64
C PHE A 369 16.74 6.11 4.92
N ASP A 370 17.20 7.04 5.78
CA ASP A 370 18.60 7.14 6.26
C ASP A 370 19.08 5.93 7.08
N SER A 371 18.18 5.06 7.53
CA SER A 371 18.53 3.83 8.27
C SER A 371 18.88 2.64 7.37
N LEU A 372 18.76 2.80 6.05
CA LEU A 372 19.04 1.76 5.08
C LEU A 372 20.53 1.73 4.72
N ASN A 373 21.16 0.56 4.86
CA ASN A 373 22.56 0.36 4.45
C ASN A 373 22.61 -0.10 3.01
N LEU A 374 23.39 0.59 2.16
CA LEU A 374 23.63 0.17 0.79
C LEU A 374 24.44 -1.13 0.77
N VAL A 375 23.91 -2.14 0.09
CA VAL A 375 24.52 -3.47 -0.06
C VAL A 375 25.14 -3.61 -1.45
N ASN A 376 24.39 -3.23 -2.49
CA ASN A 376 24.88 -3.25 -3.87
C ASN A 376 24.11 -2.24 -4.75
N THR A 377 24.66 -1.94 -5.93
CA THR A 377 24.08 -1.02 -6.90
C THR A 377 24.26 -1.56 -8.32
N TRP A 378 23.22 -1.39 -9.15
CA TRP A 378 23.29 -1.64 -10.58
C TRP A 378 22.77 -0.43 -11.36
N GLU A 379 23.52 -0.01 -12.37
CA GLU A 379 23.07 0.96 -13.37
C GLU A 379 22.66 0.20 -14.63
N LEU A 380 21.40 0.36 -15.02
CA LEU A 380 20.76 -0.43 -16.07
C LEU A 380 20.31 0.49 -17.20
N GLU A 381 20.65 0.12 -18.43
CA GLU A 381 20.16 0.78 -19.64
C GLU A 381 18.97 -0.02 -20.19
N LEU A 382 17.82 0.64 -20.27
CA LEU A 382 16.55 0.05 -20.67
C LEU A 382 16.15 0.54 -22.06
N ASN A 383 15.66 -0.39 -22.88
CA ASN A 383 14.94 -0.10 -24.10
C ASN A 383 13.44 -0.06 -23.82
N LYS A 384 12.67 0.71 -24.58
CA LYS A 384 11.21 0.63 -24.54
C LYS A 384 10.71 -0.81 -24.75
N GLY A 385 9.81 -1.28 -23.89
CA GLY A 385 9.27 -2.64 -23.85
C GLY A 385 9.85 -3.49 -22.72
N LEU A 386 9.78 -4.82 -22.88
CA LEU A 386 10.31 -5.77 -21.90
C LEU A 386 11.84 -5.89 -22.02
N ASN A 387 12.54 -5.62 -20.92
CA ASN A 387 13.98 -5.77 -20.80
C ASN A 387 14.28 -6.96 -19.90
N LYS A 388 15.11 -7.89 -20.37
CA LYS A 388 15.65 -8.98 -19.56
C LYS A 388 17.14 -8.78 -19.38
N ILE A 389 17.54 -8.44 -18.17
CA ILE A 389 18.92 -8.06 -17.84
C ILE A 389 19.48 -9.11 -16.90
N LEU A 390 20.52 -9.81 -17.35
CA LEU A 390 21.24 -10.76 -16.50
C LEU A 390 22.37 -10.04 -15.78
N LEU A 391 22.48 -10.28 -14.48
CA LEU A 391 23.59 -9.78 -13.69
C LEU A 391 24.88 -10.52 -14.06
N PRO A 392 26.03 -9.82 -14.06
CA PRO A 392 27.31 -10.45 -14.35
C PRO A 392 27.71 -11.48 -13.29
N MET A 393 27.16 -11.38 -12.08
CA MET A 393 27.36 -12.28 -10.96
C MET A 393 26.05 -12.39 -10.18
N GLU A 394 25.73 -13.59 -9.75
CA GLU A 394 24.60 -13.83 -8.85
C GLU A 394 24.84 -13.15 -7.50
N TYR A 395 23.80 -12.60 -6.89
CA TYR A 395 23.90 -11.88 -5.63
C TYR A 395 22.96 -12.46 -4.58
N LEU A 396 23.46 -12.71 -3.37
CA LEU A 396 22.62 -13.18 -2.27
C LEU A 396 21.78 -12.03 -1.74
N VAL A 397 20.45 -12.18 -1.84
CA VAL A 397 19.47 -11.30 -1.18
C VAL A 397 18.81 -12.08 -0.06
N THR A 398 18.49 -11.39 1.03
CA THR A 398 17.90 -11.95 2.25
C THR A 398 16.55 -11.29 2.54
N GLU A 399 15.77 -11.84 3.48
CA GLU A 399 14.47 -11.25 3.91
C GLU A 399 14.60 -9.80 4.42
N ASN A 400 15.80 -9.37 4.83
CA ASN A 400 16.08 -8.03 5.35
C ASN A 400 16.51 -7.04 4.25
N ASN A 401 16.53 -7.47 3.00
CA ASN A 401 16.87 -6.62 1.87
C ASN A 401 15.63 -6.02 1.20
N VAL A 402 15.82 -4.82 0.65
CA VAL A 402 14.82 -4.11 -0.14
C VAL A 402 15.48 -3.46 -1.34
N PHE A 403 14.76 -3.39 -2.45
CA PHE A 403 15.21 -2.69 -3.64
C PHE A 403 14.76 -1.23 -3.62
N VAL A 404 15.67 -0.34 -3.98
CA VAL A 404 15.43 1.09 -4.15
C VAL A 404 15.75 1.46 -5.58
N MET A 405 14.75 1.90 -6.32
CA MET A 405 14.89 2.32 -7.71
C MET A 405 15.03 3.83 -7.81
N HIS A 406 15.99 4.27 -8.61
CA HIS A 406 16.24 5.65 -8.96
C HIS A 406 15.97 5.84 -10.46
N GLN A 407 15.04 6.73 -10.80
CA GLN A 407 14.76 7.11 -12.18
C GLN A 407 14.58 8.62 -12.27
N SER A 408 15.14 9.25 -13.28
CA SER A 408 15.04 10.71 -13.48
C SER A 408 13.78 11.14 -14.23
N SER A 409 13.10 10.20 -14.91
CA SER A 409 11.84 10.33 -15.66
C SER A 409 11.06 9.00 -15.63
N SER A 410 9.82 8.97 -16.14
CA SER A 410 8.97 7.76 -16.19
C SER A 410 9.49 6.71 -17.20
N ILE A 411 10.52 5.99 -16.79
CA ILE A 411 11.17 4.97 -17.61
C ILE A 411 10.46 3.63 -17.41
N VAL A 412 10.15 3.26 -16.15
CA VAL A 412 9.55 1.97 -15.82
C VAL A 412 8.02 2.08 -15.79
N SER A 413 7.36 1.13 -16.45
CA SER A 413 5.90 1.05 -16.46
C SER A 413 5.32 0.68 -15.09
N ILE A 414 4.02 0.93 -14.91
CA ILE A 414 3.32 0.67 -13.67
C ILE A 414 2.15 -0.30 -13.87
N ASP A 415 1.81 -1.01 -12.80
CA ASP A 415 0.59 -1.82 -12.67
C ASP A 415 -0.26 -1.23 -11.54
N ASP A 416 -1.41 -0.68 -11.91
CA ASP A 416 -2.39 -0.02 -11.05
C ASP A 416 -3.54 -0.95 -10.65
N ARG A 417 -3.53 -2.22 -11.06
CA ARG A 417 -4.51 -3.24 -10.65
C ARG A 417 -4.23 -3.73 -9.22
N TYR A 418 -3.87 -2.79 -8.36
CA TYR A 418 -3.15 -3.07 -7.15
C TYR A 418 -4.00 -3.67 -6.07
N ASP A 419 -3.56 -4.81 -5.53
CA ASP A 419 -4.21 -5.42 -4.37
C ASP A 419 -3.21 -5.87 -3.27
N PHE A 420 -1.89 -5.67 -3.42
CA PHE A 420 -0.91 -6.18 -2.44
C PHE A 420 0.53 -5.60 -2.46
N PHE A 421 0.99 -4.87 -1.42
CA PHE A 421 2.31 -4.22 -1.24
C PHE A 421 2.70 -3.03 -2.15
N THR A 422 2.00 -1.90 -2.02
CA THR A 422 2.32 -0.71 -2.81
C THR A 422 3.79 -0.32 -2.73
N ASP A 423 4.34 0.16 -3.83
CA ASP A 423 5.67 0.77 -3.80
C ASP A 423 5.58 2.15 -3.14
N TYR A 424 6.70 2.67 -2.68
CA TYR A 424 6.74 3.96 -1.98
C TYR A 424 7.63 4.92 -2.74
N ALA A 425 7.16 6.15 -2.95
CA ALA A 425 8.04 7.25 -3.32
C ALA A 425 8.78 7.77 -2.10
N VAL A 426 10.02 8.21 -2.29
CA VAL A 426 10.81 8.89 -1.26
C VAL A 426 10.89 10.37 -1.62
N ASN A 427 10.34 11.23 -0.76
CA ASN A 427 10.40 12.68 -0.95
C ASN A 427 11.79 13.25 -0.56
N GLN A 428 11.99 14.56 -0.77
CA GLN A 428 13.26 15.23 -0.43
C GLN A 428 13.56 15.20 1.08
N ASN A 429 12.52 15.08 1.91
CA ASN A 429 12.62 14.99 3.37
C ASN A 429 12.74 13.53 3.86
N VAL A 430 13.05 12.58 2.96
CA VAL A 430 13.32 11.18 3.32
C VAL A 430 12.03 10.46 3.82
N GLU A 431 10.86 11.07 3.66
CA GLU A 431 9.57 10.47 4.00
C GLU A 431 9.10 9.54 2.88
N MET A 432 8.56 8.40 3.29
CA MET A 432 7.98 7.40 2.39
C MET A 432 6.51 7.72 2.15
N ILE A 433 6.14 7.91 0.88
CA ILE A 433 4.77 8.17 0.43
C ILE A 433 4.29 6.91 -0.30
N PRO A 434 3.26 6.20 0.20
CA PRO A 434 2.72 5.05 -0.50
C PRO A 434 2.16 5.48 -1.86
N LEU A 435 2.40 4.67 -2.89
CA LEU A 435 1.88 4.87 -4.24
C LEU A 435 0.67 3.97 -4.47
N ASP A 436 -0.29 4.39 -5.29
CA ASP A 436 -1.45 3.56 -5.64
C ASP A 436 -1.14 2.60 -6.80
N PHE A 437 0.15 2.28 -7.01
CA PHE A 437 0.64 1.39 -8.06
C PHE A 437 1.96 0.70 -7.64
N ARG A 438 2.38 -0.31 -8.40
CA ARG A 438 3.77 -0.83 -8.38
C ARG A 438 4.45 -0.64 -9.72
N PHE A 439 5.77 -0.69 -9.70
CA PHE A 439 6.58 -0.77 -10.91
C PHE A 439 6.59 -2.19 -11.48
N CYS A 440 6.52 -2.29 -12.81
CA CYS A 440 6.66 -3.54 -13.57
C CYS A 440 8.12 -4.02 -13.57
N LEU A 441 8.55 -4.55 -12.42
CA LEU A 441 9.88 -5.09 -12.19
C LEU A 441 9.79 -6.45 -11.50
N ASN A 442 10.39 -7.43 -12.13
CA ASN A 442 10.56 -8.78 -11.62
C ASN A 442 12.05 -9.01 -11.36
N VAL A 443 12.37 -9.62 -10.22
CA VAL A 443 13.74 -9.99 -9.89
C VAL A 443 13.94 -11.44 -10.27
N LEU A 444 14.82 -11.69 -11.23
CA LEU A 444 15.14 -13.04 -11.67
C LEU A 444 15.99 -13.72 -10.60
N ILE A 445 15.61 -14.95 -10.25
CA ILE A 445 16.24 -15.75 -9.22
C ILE A 445 16.78 -17.06 -9.79
N ASP A 446 17.70 -17.66 -9.07
CA ASP A 446 18.33 -18.94 -9.42
C ASP A 446 17.45 -20.16 -9.12
N GLN A 447 16.37 -19.96 -8.37
CA GLN A 447 15.47 -20.99 -7.88
C GLN A 447 14.09 -20.91 -8.54
N ILE A 448 13.44 -22.07 -8.68
CA ILE A 448 12.04 -22.12 -9.08
C ILE A 448 11.20 -22.33 -7.82
N PHE A 449 10.12 -21.57 -7.71
CA PHE A 449 9.10 -21.77 -6.69
C PHE A 449 7.73 -21.83 -7.32
N TYR A 450 6.79 -22.34 -6.56
CA TYR A 450 5.38 -22.12 -6.76
C TYR A 450 5.00 -20.80 -6.14
N GLN A 451 4.45 -19.90 -6.96
CA GLN A 451 3.87 -18.65 -6.50
C GLN A 451 2.35 -18.70 -6.69
N ASN A 452 1.64 -18.29 -5.65
CA ASN A 452 0.19 -18.11 -5.68
C ASN A 452 -0.21 -16.74 -5.15
N LEU A 453 -1.07 -16.04 -5.88
CA LEU A 453 -1.70 -14.81 -5.44
C LEU A 453 -3.21 -15.05 -5.38
N LYS A 454 -3.79 -14.97 -4.19
CA LYS A 454 -5.23 -15.08 -3.97
C LYS A 454 -5.77 -13.82 -3.33
N GLN A 455 -6.97 -13.47 -3.76
CA GLN A 455 -7.77 -12.43 -3.14
C GLN A 455 -9.05 -13.05 -2.67
N ILE A 456 -9.34 -12.84 -1.40
CA ILE A 456 -10.55 -13.36 -0.76
C ILE A 456 -11.27 -12.16 -0.16
N THR A 457 -12.56 -12.04 -0.43
CA THR A 457 -13.41 -11.02 0.18
C THR A 457 -14.34 -11.69 1.17
N TYR A 458 -14.17 -11.40 2.45
CA TYR A 458 -15.01 -11.91 3.53
C TYR A 458 -16.15 -10.96 3.79
N LYS A 459 -17.38 -11.48 3.87
CA LYS A 459 -18.50 -10.73 4.45
C LYS A 459 -18.54 -10.91 5.96
N LEU A 460 -18.40 -9.82 6.70
CA LEU A 460 -18.36 -9.78 8.15
C LEU A 460 -19.77 -9.42 8.69
N PRO A 461 -20.47 -10.37 9.34
CA PRO A 461 -21.92 -10.25 9.59
C PRO A 461 -22.28 -9.19 10.64
N THR A 462 -21.42 -8.97 11.63
CA THR A 462 -21.70 -8.15 12.82
C THR A 462 -20.63 -7.09 13.06
N TYR A 463 -20.96 -6.04 13.83
CA TYR A 463 -19.98 -5.10 14.36
C TYR A 463 -19.08 -5.78 15.40
N GLY A 464 -17.89 -5.23 15.62
CA GLY A 464 -16.91 -5.71 16.59
C GLY A 464 -15.61 -6.19 15.95
N LYS A 465 -14.76 -6.80 16.78
CA LYS A 465 -13.47 -7.37 16.37
C LYS A 465 -13.66 -8.74 15.76
N HIS A 466 -13.20 -8.90 14.53
CA HIS A 466 -13.15 -10.17 13.80
C HIS A 466 -11.71 -10.60 13.65
N VAL A 467 -11.44 -11.90 13.84
CA VAL A 467 -10.12 -12.47 13.59
C VAL A 467 -10.21 -13.34 12.34
N ILE A 468 -9.55 -12.89 11.29
CA ILE A 468 -9.39 -13.65 10.05
C ILE A 468 -8.09 -14.45 10.17
N GLU A 469 -8.21 -15.76 10.31
CA GLU A 469 -7.06 -16.66 10.24
C GLU A 469 -6.89 -17.13 8.80
N ILE A 470 -5.66 -17.03 8.32
CA ILE A 470 -5.24 -17.44 6.98
C ILE A 470 -4.01 -18.31 7.17
N GLY A 471 -4.04 -19.53 6.65
CA GLY A 471 -2.94 -20.47 6.83
C GLY A 471 -2.78 -21.44 5.68
N LEU A 472 -1.70 -22.21 5.78
CA LEU A 472 -1.35 -23.27 4.86
C LEU A 472 -1.35 -24.60 5.61
N GLU A 473 -2.15 -25.56 5.14
CA GLU A 473 -2.45 -26.78 5.88
C GLU A 473 -1.23 -27.69 6.06
N LYS A 474 -0.40 -27.85 5.02
CA LYS A 474 0.78 -28.75 5.08
C LYS A 474 1.94 -28.13 5.84
N SER A 475 2.26 -26.88 5.54
CA SER A 475 3.36 -26.17 6.19
C SER A 475 3.04 -25.68 7.61
N LYS A 476 1.78 -25.78 8.05
CA LYS A 476 1.29 -25.31 9.37
C LYS A 476 1.56 -23.82 9.62
N LEU A 477 1.74 -23.03 8.56
CA LEU A 477 1.88 -21.59 8.65
C LEU A 477 0.51 -20.95 8.86
N MET A 478 0.44 -19.95 9.74
CA MET A 478 -0.80 -19.27 10.06
C MET A 478 -0.53 -17.80 10.39
N ASN A 479 -1.27 -16.91 9.72
CA ASN A 479 -1.33 -15.49 10.02
C ASN A 479 -2.73 -15.17 10.57
N LYS A 480 -2.79 -14.32 11.60
CA LYS A 480 -4.05 -13.82 12.16
C LYS A 480 -4.15 -12.32 11.92
N HIS A 481 -5.26 -11.89 11.34
CA HIS A 481 -5.56 -10.48 11.12
C HIS A 481 -6.77 -10.08 11.96
N GLU A 482 -6.58 -9.11 12.84
CA GLU A 482 -7.67 -8.52 13.62
C GLU A 482 -8.25 -7.34 12.84
N ILE A 483 -9.54 -7.42 12.52
CA ILE A 483 -10.29 -6.37 11.83
C ILE A 483 -11.41 -5.93 12.73
N SER A 484 -11.41 -4.66 13.13
CA SER A 484 -12.49 -4.07 13.90
C SER A 484 -13.47 -3.39 12.94
N ILE A 485 -14.73 -3.80 12.98
CA ILE A 485 -15.82 -3.02 12.38
C ILE A 485 -16.46 -2.22 13.51
N GLU A 486 -16.20 -0.93 13.52
CA GLU A 486 -16.83 -0.01 14.46
C GLU A 486 -18.26 0.32 14.05
N LYS A 487 -19.12 0.52 15.05
CA LYS A 487 -20.53 0.89 14.85
C LYS A 487 -20.60 2.41 14.68
N TYR A 488 -20.82 2.89 13.46
CA TYR A 488 -20.92 4.33 13.17
C TYR A 488 -22.35 4.70 12.83
N ASN A 489 -23.18 4.85 13.86
CA ASN A 489 -24.54 5.33 13.69
C ASN A 489 -24.67 6.64 14.47
N GLY A 490 -25.30 7.64 13.85
CA GLY A 490 -25.45 8.99 14.38
C GLY A 490 -26.90 9.45 14.24
N ILE A 491 -27.42 10.08 15.29
CA ILE A 491 -28.70 10.76 15.29
C ILE A 491 -28.43 12.16 15.81
N ASP A 492 -28.68 13.18 15.00
CA ASP A 492 -28.60 14.56 15.46
C ASP A 492 -29.98 15.19 15.47
N PHE A 493 -30.27 15.82 16.60
CA PHE A 493 -31.39 16.71 16.76
C PHE A 493 -30.91 18.14 16.57
N LEU A 494 -31.56 18.83 15.65
CA LEU A 494 -31.42 20.25 15.50
C LEU A 494 -32.80 20.87 15.67
N CYS A 495 -32.99 21.66 16.71
CA CYS A 495 -34.23 22.39 16.97
C CYS A 495 -33.90 23.87 17.10
N LEU A 496 -34.74 24.73 16.52
CA LEU A 496 -34.58 26.17 16.70
C LEU A 496 -35.03 26.55 18.12
N GLU A 497 -34.10 27.04 18.95
CA GLU A 497 -34.31 27.30 20.39
C GLU A 497 -35.27 28.48 20.68
N GLN A 498 -35.62 29.28 19.67
CA GLN A 498 -36.43 30.49 19.86
C GLN A 498 -37.54 30.54 18.83
N VAL A 499 -38.74 30.13 19.26
CA VAL A 499 -39.96 30.43 18.52
C VAL A 499 -40.92 31.05 19.53
N LEU A 500 -41.22 32.34 19.33
CA LEU A 500 -42.14 33.15 20.14
C LEU A 500 -43.57 32.58 20.11
N ASP A 501 -43.90 31.89 19.03
CA ASP A 501 -45.13 31.11 18.89
C ASP A 501 -44.76 29.66 19.26
N SER A 502 -45.50 29.01 20.14
CA SER A 502 -45.32 27.64 20.70
C SER A 502 -45.02 26.47 19.73
N ILE A 503 -44.81 26.75 18.45
CA ILE A 503 -44.42 25.85 17.38
C ILE A 503 -42.91 25.66 17.39
N VAL A 504 -42.46 24.44 17.68
CA VAL A 504 -41.04 24.08 17.52
C VAL A 504 -40.83 23.36 16.20
N GLU A 505 -39.83 23.83 15.46
CA GLU A 505 -39.34 23.19 14.24
C GLU A 505 -38.00 22.51 14.53
N CYS A 506 -37.98 21.19 14.33
CA CYS A 506 -36.79 20.37 14.46
C CYS A 506 -36.48 19.63 13.17
N ALA A 507 -35.21 19.55 12.83
CA ALA A 507 -34.68 18.58 11.89
C ALA A 507 -33.99 17.45 12.68
N VAL A 508 -34.37 16.21 12.38
CA VAL A 508 -33.70 15.02 12.90
C VAL A 508 -32.96 14.37 11.74
N SER A 509 -31.64 14.36 11.83
CA SER A 509 -30.79 13.75 10.80
C SER A 509 -30.25 12.41 11.27
N PHE A 510 -30.42 11.40 10.43
CA PHE A 510 -30.02 10.02 10.68
C PHE A 510 -28.87 9.67 9.76
N PHE A 511 -27.80 9.12 10.32
CA PHE A 511 -26.65 8.64 9.58
C PHE A 511 -26.37 7.19 9.99
N SER A 512 -26.40 6.27 9.04
CA SER A 512 -26.07 4.87 9.28
C SER A 512 -25.31 4.28 8.11
N ARG A 513 -24.38 3.38 8.40
CA ARG A 513 -23.65 2.63 7.35
C ARG A 513 -24.44 1.43 6.81
N ARG A 514 -25.61 1.11 7.38
CA ARG A 514 -26.52 0.05 6.92
C ARG A 514 -27.92 0.59 6.67
N ARG A 515 -28.69 -0.13 5.83
CA ARG A 515 -30.13 0.14 5.71
C ARG A 515 -30.82 -0.31 6.98
N GLU A 516 -31.33 0.65 7.72
CA GLU A 516 -31.95 0.42 9.02
C GLU A 516 -33.29 1.14 9.11
N ASN A 517 -34.17 0.62 9.97
CA ASN A 517 -35.41 1.27 10.33
C ASN A 517 -35.18 2.14 11.56
N PHE A 518 -35.74 3.34 11.57
CA PHE A 518 -35.63 4.27 12.67
C PHE A 518 -36.98 4.84 13.08
N VAL A 519 -37.06 5.18 14.37
CA VAL A 519 -38.29 5.50 15.06
C VAL A 519 -38.12 6.80 15.81
N ILE A 520 -38.98 7.79 15.54
CA ILE A 520 -39.03 9.06 16.26
C ILE A 520 -40.20 9.02 17.22
N LYS A 521 -39.96 9.37 18.49
CA LYS A 521 -40.96 9.41 19.56
C LYS A 521 -40.93 10.73 20.32
N GLN A 522 -42.09 11.22 20.72
CA GLN A 522 -42.27 12.34 21.64
C GLN A 522 -42.97 11.81 22.88
N GLU A 523 -42.39 11.99 24.07
CA GLU A 523 -42.97 11.47 25.34
C GLU A 523 -43.43 9.99 25.24
N ASN A 524 -42.63 9.13 24.60
CA ASN A 524 -42.93 7.72 24.27
C ASN A 524 -44.01 7.46 23.21
N VAL A 525 -44.68 8.49 22.70
CA VAL A 525 -45.64 8.38 21.58
C VAL A 525 -44.88 8.32 20.27
N LEU A 526 -45.18 7.32 19.44
CA LEU A 526 -44.60 7.18 18.10
C LEU A 526 -45.05 8.34 17.20
N ILE A 527 -44.10 9.17 16.74
CA ILE A 527 -44.35 10.23 15.75
C ILE A 527 -44.18 9.66 14.33
N LYS A 528 -43.07 8.97 14.10
CA LYS A 528 -42.69 8.50 12.75
C LYS A 528 -41.89 7.22 12.82
N ASN A 529 -42.13 6.31 11.87
CA ASN A 529 -41.36 5.08 11.66
C ASN A 529 -41.02 4.97 10.18
N MET A 530 -39.74 4.90 9.84
CA MET A 530 -39.25 4.93 8.46
C MET A 530 -38.06 3.99 8.29
N SER A 531 -37.86 3.53 7.06
CA SER A 531 -36.70 2.77 6.65
C SER A 531 -35.80 3.62 5.74
N LEU A 532 -34.48 3.54 5.94
CA LEU A 532 -33.51 4.17 5.04
C LEU A 532 -33.52 3.43 3.68
N ASN A 533 -34.42 3.83 2.78
CA ASN A 533 -34.58 3.23 1.44
C ASN A 533 -33.77 3.92 0.35
N TYR A 534 -33.02 4.97 0.69
CA TYR A 534 -32.26 5.75 -0.27
C TYR A 534 -30.98 5.03 -0.73
N LEU A 535 -30.40 5.54 -1.82
CA LEU A 535 -29.05 5.16 -2.24
C LEU A 535 -28.03 5.68 -1.22
N PRO A 536 -26.96 4.94 -0.93
CA PRO A 536 -25.91 5.45 -0.08
C PRO A 536 -25.25 6.68 -0.72
N ILE A 537 -24.93 7.67 0.10
CA ILE A 537 -24.21 8.88 -0.26
C ILE A 537 -22.78 8.82 0.27
N SER A 538 -21.90 9.67 -0.25
CA SER A 538 -20.49 9.78 0.16
C SER A 538 -20.08 11.23 0.42
N TRP A 539 -20.99 12.02 0.97
CA TRP A 539 -20.76 13.44 1.19
C TRP A 539 -21.52 13.97 2.42
N PHE A 540 -20.94 14.98 3.07
CA PHE A 540 -21.58 15.81 4.10
C PHE A 540 -21.79 17.22 3.53
N GLY A 541 -22.92 17.85 3.81
CA GLY A 541 -23.28 19.15 3.23
C GLY A 541 -24.67 19.17 2.64
N ILE A 542 -24.87 20.01 1.63
CA ILE A 542 -26.18 20.25 1.03
C ILE A 542 -26.29 19.54 -0.32
N PHE A 543 -27.48 18.99 -0.61
CA PHE A 543 -27.79 18.48 -1.94
C PHE A 543 -28.06 19.63 -2.92
N PHE A 544 -27.35 19.68 -4.04
CA PHE A 544 -27.51 20.75 -5.02
C PHE A 544 -28.78 20.56 -5.86
N ASN A 545 -29.74 21.48 -5.71
CA ASN A 545 -30.84 21.64 -6.66
C ASN A 545 -30.48 22.73 -7.66
N MET A 546 -30.28 22.37 -8.94
CA MET A 546 -29.79 23.28 -9.99
C MET A 546 -30.78 24.40 -10.37
N ASN A 547 -32.03 24.38 -9.89
CA ASN A 547 -33.11 25.23 -10.38
C ASN A 547 -33.34 26.54 -9.59
N GLU A 548 -32.63 26.78 -8.48
CA GLU A 548 -32.84 27.96 -7.63
C GLU A 548 -31.78 29.04 -7.90
N SER A 549 -32.22 30.30 -8.07
CA SER A 549 -31.35 31.47 -8.25
C SER A 549 -30.70 31.91 -6.93
N ALA A 550 -29.38 32.08 -6.95
CA ALA A 550 -28.57 32.32 -5.77
C ALA A 550 -28.26 33.81 -5.52
N ILE A 551 -28.07 34.15 -4.24
CA ILE A 551 -27.46 35.41 -3.80
C ILE A 551 -25.94 35.19 -3.74
N HIS A 552 -25.16 36.20 -4.13
CA HIS A 552 -23.69 36.13 -4.15
C HIS A 552 -23.08 36.52 -2.79
N SER A 553 -22.09 35.75 -2.31
CA SER A 553 -21.31 36.10 -1.13
C SER A 553 -20.17 37.09 -1.44
N LEU A 554 -19.74 37.85 -0.43
CA LEU A 554 -18.60 38.78 -0.48
C LEU A 554 -17.35 38.15 0.17
N ASP A 555 -16.17 38.63 -0.25
CA ASP A 555 -14.80 38.27 0.15
C ASP A 555 -14.57 38.07 1.65
N LYS A 556 -14.93 36.89 2.17
CA LYS A 556 -14.90 36.60 3.61
C LYS A 556 -14.71 35.11 3.88
N GLU A 557 -14.52 34.78 5.16
CA GLU A 557 -14.50 33.41 5.67
C GLU A 557 -15.87 32.99 6.20
N PHE A 558 -16.28 31.75 5.91
CA PHE A 558 -17.58 31.20 6.27
C PHE A 558 -17.42 29.84 6.97
N LEU A 559 -18.25 29.57 7.98
CA LEU A 559 -18.44 28.24 8.57
C LEU A 559 -19.66 27.57 7.94
N ILE A 560 -19.45 26.39 7.36
CA ILE A 560 -20.49 25.64 6.65
C ILE A 560 -21.15 24.68 7.62
N MET A 561 -22.24 25.10 8.24
CA MET A 561 -22.84 24.39 9.37
C MET A 561 -23.42 23.04 8.96
N ASN A 562 -23.89 22.92 7.71
CA ASN A 562 -24.42 21.67 7.16
C ASN A 562 -23.33 20.66 6.78
N SER A 563 -22.04 21.00 6.90
CA SER A 563 -20.90 20.13 6.54
C SER A 563 -20.35 19.31 7.71
N GLU A 564 -21.04 19.30 8.86
CA GLU A 564 -20.54 18.60 10.05
C GLU A 564 -20.38 17.10 9.81
N PHE A 565 -19.19 16.58 10.11
CA PHE A 565 -18.84 15.17 9.96
C PHE A 565 -19.49 14.37 11.08
N LYS A 566 -20.35 13.42 10.73
CA LYS A 566 -21.15 12.68 11.73
C LYS A 566 -20.44 11.44 12.28
N PHE A 567 -19.31 11.10 11.67
CA PHE A 567 -18.37 10.07 12.10
C PHE A 567 -16.97 10.40 11.57
N ASP A 568 -15.95 9.80 12.18
CA ASP A 568 -14.58 9.89 11.68
C ASP A 568 -14.53 9.40 10.24
N SER A 569 -14.06 10.25 9.34
CA SER A 569 -14.14 10.03 7.90
C SER A 569 -12.84 10.42 7.20
N ILE A 570 -12.62 9.85 6.01
CA ILE A 570 -11.54 10.28 5.13
C ILE A 570 -12.12 11.20 4.07
N MET A 571 -11.88 12.51 4.20
CA MET A 571 -12.24 13.50 3.19
C MET A 571 -11.32 13.36 1.99
N SER A 572 -11.91 13.16 0.81
CA SER A 572 -11.19 13.00 -0.46
C SER A 572 -11.36 14.18 -1.40
N GLY A 573 -12.38 15.01 -1.20
CA GLY A 573 -12.64 16.17 -2.04
C GLY A 573 -13.80 17.02 -1.53
N PHE A 574 -14.30 17.90 -2.38
CA PHE A 574 -15.52 18.65 -2.15
C PHE A 574 -16.18 19.04 -3.48
N GLU A 575 -17.46 19.38 -3.41
CA GLU A 575 -18.20 20.00 -4.50
C GLU A 575 -18.69 21.37 -4.05
N ILE A 576 -18.62 22.36 -4.94
CA ILE A 576 -19.01 23.74 -4.67
C ILE A 576 -19.58 24.40 -5.92
N ILE A 577 -20.63 25.22 -5.77
CA ILE A 577 -21.15 26.04 -6.86
C ILE A 577 -20.67 27.48 -6.66
N SER A 578 -19.73 27.91 -7.51
CA SER A 578 -19.10 29.22 -7.40
C SER A 578 -19.77 30.20 -8.37
N ALA A 579 -20.05 31.41 -7.89
CA ALA A 579 -20.65 32.45 -8.72
C ALA A 579 -19.59 33.23 -9.53
N ASN A 580 -18.39 33.39 -8.99
CA ASN A 580 -17.24 34.01 -9.67
C ASN A 580 -16.03 33.08 -9.64
N TYR A 581 -15.10 33.30 -10.57
CA TYR A 581 -13.80 32.62 -10.56
C TYR A 581 -12.93 33.15 -9.41
N GLY A 582 -12.10 32.31 -8.84
CA GLY A 582 -11.12 32.77 -7.85
C GLY A 582 -10.49 31.64 -7.07
N GLU A 583 -9.75 32.01 -6.04
CA GLU A 583 -9.12 31.06 -5.11
C GLU A 583 -9.97 30.93 -3.85
N ILE A 584 -10.09 29.71 -3.33
CA ILE A 584 -10.71 29.41 -2.04
C ILE A 584 -9.74 28.59 -1.18
N GLN A 585 -9.77 28.81 0.13
CA GLN A 585 -9.06 27.99 1.10
C GLN A 585 -10.05 27.19 1.94
N ILE A 586 -9.85 25.87 1.99
CA ILE A 586 -10.64 24.96 2.80
C ILE A 586 -9.96 24.76 4.15
N LYS A 587 -10.68 25.02 5.23
CA LYS A 587 -10.25 24.86 6.61
C LYS A 587 -11.14 23.81 7.30
N ILE A 588 -10.56 23.03 8.20
CA ILE A 588 -11.29 22.10 9.06
C ILE A 588 -11.24 22.65 10.48
N TYR A 589 -12.41 22.75 11.09
CA TYR A 589 -12.60 23.13 12.48
C TYR A 589 -13.00 21.88 13.27
N GLU A 590 -12.21 21.50 14.26
CA GLU A 590 -12.45 20.34 15.14
C GLU A 590 -12.82 20.83 16.54
N CYS A 591 -13.94 20.33 17.05
CA CYS A 591 -14.45 20.62 18.40
C CYS A 591 -14.54 19.31 19.20
N GLU A 592 -14.65 19.38 20.53
CA GLU A 592 -14.65 18.18 21.38
C GLU A 592 -15.82 17.22 21.10
N ALA A 593 -17.00 17.76 20.75
CA ALA A 593 -18.21 16.97 20.49
C ALA A 593 -18.90 17.33 19.17
N SER A 594 -19.44 18.55 19.06
CA SER A 594 -20.13 19.06 17.86
C SER A 594 -19.75 20.52 17.68
N CYS A 595 -19.12 20.84 16.54
CA CYS A 595 -18.84 22.22 16.22
C CYS A 595 -20.11 23.01 15.94
N VAL A 596 -21.15 22.38 15.37
CA VAL A 596 -22.43 23.06 15.14
C VAL A 596 -23.01 23.59 16.45
N GLN A 597 -23.10 22.74 17.48
CA GLN A 597 -23.60 23.12 18.80
C GLN A 597 -22.69 24.14 19.48
N HIS A 598 -21.37 23.96 19.39
CA HIS A 598 -20.38 24.88 19.97
C HIS A 598 -20.56 26.30 19.43
N PHE A 599 -20.62 26.43 18.10
CA PHE A 599 -20.73 27.72 17.43
C PHE A 599 -22.08 28.39 17.64
N MET A 600 -23.19 27.64 17.61
CA MET A 600 -24.50 28.19 17.93
C MET A 600 -24.59 28.74 19.37
N LYS A 601 -23.86 28.13 20.31
CA LYS A 601 -23.87 28.55 21.72
C LYS A 601 -22.91 29.70 22.03
N LYS A 602 -21.68 29.65 21.52
CA LYS A 602 -20.61 30.60 21.90
C LYS A 602 -20.46 31.78 20.96
N ASN A 603 -21.02 31.72 19.73
CA ASN A 603 -20.87 32.75 18.69
C ASN A 603 -19.42 33.25 18.51
N SER A 604 -18.43 32.39 18.75
CA SER A 604 -17.01 32.71 18.59
C SER A 604 -16.17 31.48 18.31
N ILE A 605 -15.01 31.70 17.67
CA ILE A 605 -13.92 30.73 17.52
C ILE A 605 -12.96 30.99 18.67
N ASP A 606 -13.03 30.15 19.70
CA ASP A 606 -12.19 30.23 20.89
C ASP A 606 -11.04 29.21 20.85
N ASN A 607 -10.19 29.23 21.87
CA ASN A 607 -8.99 28.39 21.94
C ASN A 607 -9.29 26.88 22.03
N ASP A 608 -10.55 26.50 22.29
CA ASP A 608 -10.97 25.10 22.39
C ASP A 608 -11.22 24.47 21.00
N VAL A 609 -11.23 25.29 19.94
CA VAL A 609 -11.42 24.84 18.56
C VAL A 609 -10.07 24.67 17.89
N ASN A 610 -9.73 23.44 17.53
CA ASN A 610 -8.55 23.17 16.71
C ASN A 610 -8.86 23.44 15.23
N GLN A 611 -7.97 24.13 14.54
CA GLN A 611 -8.17 24.50 13.14
C GLN A 611 -6.94 24.13 12.30
N TRP A 612 -7.17 23.57 11.12
CA TRP A 612 -6.10 23.31 10.15
C TRP A 612 -6.57 23.46 8.71
N SER A 613 -5.66 23.83 7.81
CA SER A 613 -5.95 24.02 6.38
C SER A 613 -5.91 22.68 5.62
N ALA A 614 -7.00 22.35 4.92
CA ALA A 614 -7.05 21.20 4.01
C ALA A 614 -6.33 21.49 2.69
N GLY A 615 -6.35 22.74 2.23
CA GLY A 615 -5.63 23.21 1.05
C GLY A 615 -6.25 24.47 0.45
N THR A 616 -5.60 24.97 -0.59
CA THR A 616 -6.03 26.14 -1.36
C THR A 616 -6.27 25.72 -2.81
N TYR A 617 -7.39 26.14 -3.38
CA TYR A 617 -7.90 25.64 -4.65
C TYR A 617 -8.47 26.76 -5.52
N ASN A 618 -8.23 26.68 -6.82
CA ASN A 618 -8.89 27.55 -7.78
C ASN A 618 -10.26 26.99 -8.17
N VAL A 619 -11.28 27.85 -8.16
CA VAL A 619 -12.63 27.56 -8.60
C VAL A 619 -12.98 28.36 -9.85
N SER A 620 -13.76 27.73 -10.72
CA SER A 620 -14.36 28.33 -11.91
C SER A 620 -15.84 28.66 -11.65
N VAL A 621 -16.43 29.54 -12.44
CA VAL A 621 -17.87 29.84 -12.36
C VAL A 621 -18.68 28.58 -12.63
N GLY A 622 -19.69 28.32 -11.79
CA GLY A 622 -20.57 27.15 -11.86
C GLY A 622 -20.17 26.02 -10.91
N PHE A 623 -20.50 24.79 -11.30
CA PHE A 623 -20.23 23.59 -10.51
C PHE A 623 -18.75 23.18 -10.59
N ASN A 624 -18.11 23.02 -9.42
CA ASN A 624 -16.75 22.55 -9.29
C ASN A 624 -16.74 21.28 -8.44
N LYS A 625 -16.06 20.23 -8.91
CA LYS A 625 -15.73 19.04 -8.15
C LYS A 625 -14.21 18.98 -8.02
N ILE A 626 -13.70 19.08 -6.80
CA ILE A 626 -12.28 19.23 -6.52
C ILE A 626 -11.83 18.07 -5.62
N GLU A 627 -10.80 17.34 -6.06
CA GLU A 627 -10.12 16.32 -5.27
C GLU A 627 -8.99 16.96 -4.45
N LEU A 628 -8.80 16.49 -3.21
CA LEU A 628 -7.72 16.98 -2.37
C LEU A 628 -6.39 16.37 -2.85
N TYR A 629 -5.31 17.16 -2.83
CA TYR A 629 -3.95 16.68 -3.11
C TYR A 629 -3.52 15.51 -2.22
N LYS A 630 -4.08 15.44 -1.00
CA LYS A 630 -3.90 14.33 -0.08
C LYS A 630 -5.19 14.17 0.71
N TYR A 631 -5.69 12.95 0.80
CA TYR A 631 -6.83 12.63 1.64
C TYR A 631 -6.58 13.03 3.09
N LYS A 632 -7.62 13.50 3.76
CA LYS A 632 -7.54 14.00 5.13
C LYS A 632 -8.46 13.20 6.03
N ASN A 633 -7.92 12.74 7.16
CA ASN A 633 -8.74 12.17 8.21
C ASN A 633 -9.39 13.33 8.97
N VAL A 634 -10.72 13.32 9.03
CA VAL A 634 -11.52 14.34 9.71
C VAL A 634 -12.33 13.65 10.80
N LYS A 635 -12.28 14.19 12.02
CA LYS A 635 -12.98 13.61 13.17
C LYS A 635 -14.47 13.92 13.16
N LYS A 636 -15.26 13.06 13.79
CA LYS A 636 -16.66 13.33 14.14
C LYS A 636 -16.79 14.68 14.85
N GLY A 637 -17.84 15.44 14.52
CA GLY A 637 -18.15 16.74 15.10
C GLY A 637 -17.42 17.91 14.43
N SER A 638 -16.46 17.64 13.55
CA SER A 638 -15.74 18.70 12.83
C SER A 638 -16.62 19.32 11.74
N ILE A 639 -16.38 20.59 11.39
CA ILE A 639 -17.05 21.27 10.25
C ILE A 639 -16.04 21.85 9.28
N ILE A 640 -16.50 22.11 8.05
CA ILE A 640 -15.74 22.83 7.04
C ILE A 640 -15.91 24.34 7.22
N GLY A 641 -14.81 25.06 7.13
CA GLY A 641 -14.80 26.49 6.83
C GLY A 641 -14.19 26.78 5.46
N ILE A 642 -14.65 27.86 4.84
CA ILE A 642 -14.21 28.29 3.52
C ILE A 642 -13.82 29.76 3.59
N GLU A 643 -12.58 30.07 3.24
CA GLU A 643 -12.10 31.44 3.06
C GLU A 643 -12.04 31.77 1.58
N LEU A 644 -12.71 32.85 1.17
CA LEU A 644 -12.81 33.27 -0.23
C LEU A 644 -11.82 34.41 -0.53
N SER A 645 -11.04 34.25 -1.60
CA SER A 645 -10.24 35.36 -2.14
C SER A 645 -11.12 36.48 -2.71
N PRO A 646 -10.59 37.70 -2.94
CA PRO A 646 -11.38 38.83 -3.41
C PRO A 646 -12.11 38.70 -4.75
N SER A 647 -11.71 37.72 -5.56
CA SER A 647 -12.37 37.41 -6.82
C SER A 647 -13.41 36.30 -6.69
N ALA A 648 -13.28 35.43 -5.68
CA ALA A 648 -14.12 34.25 -5.49
C ALA A 648 -15.45 34.60 -4.82
N SER A 649 -16.53 34.01 -5.30
CA SER A 649 -17.83 34.06 -4.63
C SER A 649 -18.53 32.71 -4.77
N VAL A 650 -19.33 32.36 -3.76
CA VAL A 650 -20.05 31.09 -3.69
C VAL A 650 -21.55 31.37 -3.72
N GLU A 651 -22.30 30.52 -4.40
CA GLU A 651 -23.75 30.63 -4.43
C GLU A 651 -24.38 30.27 -3.08
N ILE A 652 -25.34 31.09 -2.64
CA ILE A 652 -26.12 30.86 -1.43
C ILE A 652 -27.51 30.30 -1.80
N GLN A 653 -27.93 29.27 -1.10
CA GLN A 653 -29.28 28.70 -1.13
C GLN A 653 -30.09 29.14 0.09
N THR A 654 -31.36 29.48 -0.15
CA THR A 654 -32.36 29.67 0.91
C THR A 654 -33.20 28.41 1.04
N SER A 655 -33.22 27.79 2.22
CA SER A 655 -34.13 26.68 2.48
C SER A 655 -34.57 26.66 3.95
N PRO A 656 -35.87 26.48 4.25
CA PRO A 656 -36.33 26.34 5.64
C PRO A 656 -35.77 25.08 6.33
N THR A 657 -35.19 24.16 5.55
CA THR A 657 -34.73 22.86 6.00
C THR A 657 -33.25 22.79 6.37
N LEU A 658 -32.49 23.87 6.18
CA LEU A 658 -31.04 23.87 6.37
C LEU A 658 -30.62 24.64 7.63
N LEU A 659 -29.39 24.43 8.05
CA LEU A 659 -28.73 25.38 8.95
C LEU A 659 -28.27 26.61 8.18
N SER A 660 -28.43 27.79 8.80
CA SER A 660 -27.80 29.00 8.27
C SER A 660 -26.30 28.92 8.53
N ASP A 661 -25.50 29.22 7.53
CA ASP A 661 -24.06 29.30 7.65
C ASP A 661 -23.67 30.60 8.37
N TYR A 662 -22.43 30.64 8.86
CA TYR A 662 -21.93 31.75 9.67
C TYR A 662 -20.78 32.44 8.96
N LEU A 663 -20.80 33.76 8.99
CA LEU A 663 -19.69 34.62 8.60
C LEU A 663 -18.68 34.72 9.75
N VAL A 664 -17.40 34.55 9.45
CA VAL A 664 -16.30 34.71 10.41
C VAL A 664 -15.65 36.09 10.22
N LEU A 665 -15.54 36.87 11.31
CA LEU A 665 -14.82 38.14 11.35
C LEU A 665 -13.87 38.14 12.56
N GLY A 666 -12.60 37.82 12.30
CA GLY A 666 -11.64 37.54 13.38
C GLY A 666 -12.06 36.30 14.16
N ASN A 667 -12.22 36.42 15.48
CA ASN A 667 -12.69 35.33 16.34
C ASN A 667 -14.21 35.34 16.57
N GLN A 668 -14.93 36.31 16.02
CA GLN A 668 -16.38 36.43 16.15
C GLN A 668 -17.06 35.76 14.95
N ILE A 669 -18.21 35.13 15.18
CA ILE A 669 -19.01 34.56 14.10
C ILE A 669 -20.43 35.14 14.11
N TYR A 670 -20.96 35.37 12.92
CA TYR A 670 -22.24 36.03 12.70
C TYR A 670 -23.07 35.19 11.76
N LYS A 671 -24.29 34.83 12.18
CA LYS A 671 -25.23 34.13 11.30
C LYS A 671 -25.51 34.99 10.05
N LEU A 672 -25.49 34.40 8.86
CA LEU A 672 -25.62 35.16 7.60
C LEU A 672 -26.94 35.94 7.48
N SER A 673 -28.01 35.40 8.05
CA SER A 673 -29.28 36.10 8.23
C SER A 673 -30.02 35.53 9.43
N TYR A 674 -30.65 36.40 10.21
CA TYR A 674 -31.50 36.01 11.33
C TYR A 674 -32.93 35.67 10.85
N GLU A 675 -33.42 36.33 9.80
CA GLU A 675 -34.74 36.11 9.21
C GLU A 675 -34.81 34.93 8.25
N LYS A 676 -33.72 34.68 7.52
CA LYS A 676 -33.64 33.63 6.49
C LYS A 676 -32.53 32.66 6.81
N ILE A 677 -32.76 31.39 6.52
CA ILE A 677 -31.69 30.40 6.48
C ILE A 677 -30.94 30.59 5.18
N LEU A 678 -29.67 30.97 5.28
CA LEU A 678 -28.76 31.16 4.15
C LEU A 678 -27.62 30.15 4.28
N ALA A 679 -27.48 29.27 3.29
CA ALA A 679 -26.44 28.25 3.30
C ALA A 679 -25.67 28.25 1.98
N LEU A 680 -24.34 28.21 2.03
CA LEU A 680 -23.49 28.15 0.85
C LEU A 680 -23.65 26.79 0.18
N ARG A 681 -23.74 26.76 -1.15
CA ARG A 681 -23.82 25.53 -1.94
C ARG A 681 -22.48 24.80 -1.95
N PHE A 682 -22.23 24.08 -0.86
CA PHE A 682 -21.02 23.32 -0.60
C PHE A 682 -21.36 21.95 -0.01
N LYS A 683 -20.57 20.94 -0.39
CA LYS A 683 -20.53 19.66 0.32
C LYS A 683 -19.13 19.03 0.25
N SER A 684 -18.67 18.44 1.33
CA SER A 684 -17.43 17.67 1.39
C SER A 684 -17.66 16.25 0.90
N ILE A 685 -16.76 15.73 0.06
CA ILE A 685 -16.76 14.33 -0.40
C ILE A 685 -15.88 13.51 0.54
N VAL A 686 -16.38 12.35 0.96
CA VAL A 686 -15.64 11.38 1.76
C VAL A 686 -15.52 10.05 1.01
N ASN A 687 -14.54 9.23 1.40
CA ASN A 687 -14.34 7.89 0.83
C ASN A 687 -15.31 6.83 1.40
N ASP A 688 -16.09 7.19 2.41
CA ASP A 688 -17.09 6.33 3.02
C ASP A 688 -18.46 6.53 2.37
N LEU A 689 -19.14 5.42 2.07
CA LEU A 689 -20.57 5.40 1.75
C LEU A 689 -21.44 5.32 3.02
N PHE A 690 -22.60 5.96 3.04
CA PHE A 690 -23.51 5.88 4.16
C PHE A 690 -24.92 6.25 3.74
N TYR A 691 -25.91 5.79 4.50
CA TYR A 691 -27.30 6.19 4.36
C TYR A 691 -27.52 7.40 5.25
N ALA A 692 -28.07 8.45 4.67
CA ALA A 692 -28.50 9.65 5.38
C ALA A 692 -29.97 9.91 5.10
N GLU A 693 -30.72 10.35 6.12
CA GLU A 693 -32.06 10.89 5.96
C GLU A 693 -32.27 12.04 6.93
N ILE A 694 -32.91 13.11 6.47
CA ILE A 694 -33.28 14.24 7.33
C ILE A 694 -34.79 14.31 7.41
N VAL A 695 -35.30 14.32 8.64
CA VAL A 695 -36.72 14.33 8.95
C VAL A 695 -37.07 15.63 9.63
N TYR A 696 -37.93 16.41 8.99
CA TYR A 696 -38.47 17.63 9.56
C TYR A 696 -39.69 17.32 10.40
N LEU A 697 -39.72 17.90 11.60
CA LEU A 697 -40.78 17.83 12.57
C LEU A 697 -41.19 19.26 12.89
N GLN A 698 -42.43 19.62 12.55
CA GLN A 698 -43.06 20.85 13.00
C GLN A 698 -44.14 20.46 14.01
N LYS A 699 -44.04 20.95 15.24
CA LYS A 699 -44.98 20.59 16.29
C LYS A 699 -45.26 21.75 17.22
N GLU A 700 -46.53 22.07 17.37
CA GLU A 700 -47.02 22.95 18.42
C GLU A 700 -46.90 22.23 19.77
N LEU A 701 -46.17 22.85 20.70
CA LEU A 701 -45.91 22.35 22.03
C LEU A 701 -46.82 23.07 23.04
N THR A 702 -47.56 22.29 23.81
CA THR A 702 -48.46 22.83 24.85
C THR A 702 -47.82 22.87 26.25
N LYS A 703 -46.58 22.38 26.38
CA LYS A 703 -45.83 22.31 27.64
C LYS A 703 -44.49 23.05 27.50
N SER A 704 -44.06 23.68 28.59
CA SER A 704 -42.78 24.38 28.69
C SER A 704 -41.55 23.48 28.58
N ILE A 705 -41.67 22.16 28.77
CA ILE A 705 -40.58 21.21 28.57
C ILE A 705 -41.13 19.98 27.85
N THR A 706 -40.56 19.66 26.70
CA THR A 706 -40.92 18.46 25.93
C THR A 706 -39.67 17.67 25.54
N ASN A 707 -39.68 16.36 25.79
CA ASN A 707 -38.60 15.46 25.39
C ASN A 707 -38.92 14.81 24.04
N PHE A 708 -38.05 15.06 23.06
CA PHE A 708 -37.99 14.31 21.81
C PHE A 708 -36.95 13.21 21.94
N SER A 709 -37.27 12.02 21.44
CA SER A 709 -36.34 10.90 21.38
C SER A 709 -36.41 10.25 20.02
N ALA A 710 -35.26 9.85 19.49
CA ALA A 710 -35.16 9.13 18.25
C ALA A 710 -34.29 7.91 18.52
N LYS A 711 -34.80 6.77 18.07
CA LYS A 711 -34.21 5.47 18.35
C LYS A 711 -34.02 4.72 17.05
N PHE A 712 -32.84 4.14 16.90
CA PHE A 712 -32.59 3.07 15.94
C PHE A 712 -31.91 1.92 16.70
N GLU A 713 -32.41 0.68 16.54
CA GLU A 713 -31.94 -0.50 17.30
C GLU A 713 -31.71 -0.25 18.82
N ALA A 714 -30.45 -0.31 19.26
CA ALA A 714 -29.99 -0.09 20.64
C ALA A 714 -29.53 1.35 20.92
N TYR A 715 -29.44 2.20 19.89
CA TYR A 715 -29.04 3.60 20.04
C TYR A 715 -30.28 4.47 20.21
N ASN A 716 -30.30 5.23 21.29
CA ASN A 716 -31.39 6.13 21.62
C ASN A 716 -30.77 7.48 21.93
N GLU A 717 -31.05 8.47 21.10
CA GLU A 717 -30.75 9.86 21.41
C GLU A 717 -32.03 10.55 21.82
N SER A 718 -31.90 11.42 22.81
CA SER A 718 -33.01 12.26 23.26
C SER A 718 -32.54 13.68 23.43
N THR A 719 -33.31 14.61 22.92
CA THR A 719 -33.13 16.03 23.20
C THR A 719 -34.31 16.53 24.02
N THR A 720 -34.01 17.41 24.97
CA THR A 720 -35.01 18.10 25.76
C THR A 720 -35.12 19.51 25.23
N ILE A 721 -36.30 19.88 24.78
CA ILE A 721 -36.58 21.24 24.33
C ILE A 721 -37.29 21.94 25.48
N MET A 722 -36.68 23.00 25.98
CA MET A 722 -37.27 23.90 26.95
C MET A 722 -37.81 25.11 26.20
N ILE A 723 -39.11 25.35 26.31
CA ILE A 723 -39.75 26.58 25.87
C ILE A 723 -39.87 27.48 27.10
N HIS A 724 -39.21 28.63 27.03
CA HIS A 724 -39.41 29.70 28.00
C HIS A 724 -40.72 30.42 27.67
N ASN A 725 -41.85 29.89 28.17
CA ASN A 725 -43.14 30.60 28.18
C ASN A 725 -43.14 31.63 29.34
N GLU A 726 -42.21 32.57 29.34
CA GLU A 726 -42.39 33.79 30.15
C GLU A 726 -43.20 34.75 29.28
N GLU A 727 -44.53 34.75 29.39
CA GLU A 727 -45.34 35.81 28.79
C GLU A 727 -44.99 37.13 29.49
N ARG A 728 -43.99 37.86 28.99
CA ARG A 728 -43.62 39.17 29.52
C ARG A 728 -44.55 40.22 28.95
N ILE A 729 -45.29 40.89 29.83
CA ILE A 729 -46.06 42.09 29.54
C ILE A 729 -45.40 43.23 30.29
N VAL A 730 -44.98 44.26 29.58
CA VAL A 730 -44.55 45.53 30.17
C VAL A 730 -45.52 46.59 29.69
N GLY A 731 -46.06 47.36 30.63
CA GLY A 731 -46.93 48.47 30.31
C GLY A 731 -46.62 49.67 31.18
N ASP A 732 -46.76 50.85 30.59
CA ASP A 732 -46.76 52.11 31.30
C ASP A 732 -48.06 52.86 31.02
N ILE A 733 -48.57 53.55 32.03
CA ILE A 733 -49.82 54.30 31.93
C ILE A 733 -49.56 55.74 32.33
N ASN A 734 -49.70 56.64 31.35
CA ASN A 734 -49.56 58.07 31.57
C ASN A 734 -50.95 58.72 31.55
N CYS A 735 -51.38 59.24 32.70
CA CYS A 735 -52.68 59.88 32.85
C CYS A 735 -52.51 61.38 33.12
N MET A 736 -53.20 62.21 32.33
CA MET A 736 -53.37 63.63 32.63
C MET A 736 -54.79 63.91 33.11
N SER A 737 -54.93 64.61 34.23
CA SER A 737 -56.22 65.09 34.71
C SER A 737 -56.63 66.39 34.02
N THR A 738 -57.90 66.50 33.63
CA THR A 738 -58.48 67.73 33.08
C THR A 738 -59.35 68.44 34.13
N ILE A 739 -59.59 69.75 33.93
CA ILE A 739 -60.29 70.63 34.90
C ILE A 739 -61.73 70.17 35.17
N ASP A 740 -62.33 69.43 34.24
CA ASP A 740 -63.69 68.86 34.31
C ASP A 740 -63.77 67.51 35.04
N LYS A 741 -62.69 67.06 35.71
CA LYS A 741 -62.57 65.77 36.40
C LYS A 741 -62.56 64.55 35.46
N THR A 742 -62.30 64.74 34.17
CA THR A 742 -62.03 63.64 33.24
C THR A 742 -60.56 63.23 33.36
N LEU A 743 -60.27 61.93 33.23
CA LEU A 743 -58.90 61.39 33.26
C LEU A 743 -58.57 60.88 31.86
N ASN A 744 -57.64 61.52 31.16
CA ASN A 744 -57.15 61.05 29.87
C ASN A 744 -55.86 60.27 30.07
N CYS A 745 -55.97 58.95 29.98
CA CYS A 745 -54.83 58.04 30.09
C CYS A 745 -54.38 57.54 28.72
N SER A 746 -53.06 57.49 28.52
CA SER A 746 -52.43 56.75 27.43
C SER A 746 -51.77 55.52 28.03
N LEU A 747 -52.22 54.34 27.60
CA LEU A 747 -51.63 53.08 27.98
C LEU A 747 -50.67 52.64 26.87
N PHE A 748 -49.39 52.53 27.19
CA PHE A 748 -48.42 51.84 26.34
C PHE A 748 -48.26 50.43 26.89
N VAL A 749 -48.56 49.41 26.10
CA VAL A 749 -48.34 48.01 26.48
C VAL A 749 -47.59 47.32 25.37
N ALA A 750 -46.51 46.65 25.75
CA ALA A 750 -45.79 45.71 24.92
C ALA A 750 -45.97 44.31 25.52
N SER A 751 -46.33 43.36 24.67
CA SER A 751 -46.58 41.97 25.05
C SER A 751 -45.90 41.07 24.03
N GLU A 752 -45.22 40.03 24.51
CA GLU A 752 -44.66 38.97 23.66
C GLU A 752 -45.73 38.03 23.08
N SER A 753 -46.96 38.07 23.62
CA SER A 753 -48.11 37.27 23.16
C SER A 753 -49.19 38.12 22.50
N LYS A 754 -49.73 37.63 21.37
CA LYS A 754 -50.82 38.23 20.59
C LYS A 754 -52.20 38.18 21.27
N SER A 755 -52.33 37.43 22.36
CA SER A 755 -53.62 37.13 23.01
C SER A 755 -53.80 37.77 24.38
N ASN A 756 -52.91 38.70 24.76
CA ASN A 756 -52.97 39.30 26.09
C ASN A 756 -54.02 40.42 26.18
N GLN A 757 -54.74 40.45 27.30
CA GLN A 757 -55.67 41.52 27.66
C GLN A 757 -55.08 42.32 28.82
N VAL A 758 -55.13 43.65 28.74
CA VAL A 758 -54.81 44.51 29.88
C VAL A 758 -56.11 45.01 30.49
N GLU A 759 -56.27 44.77 31.79
CA GLU A 759 -57.40 45.27 32.57
C GLU A 759 -56.96 46.50 33.37
N ILE A 760 -57.53 47.67 33.05
CA ILE A 760 -57.30 48.91 33.78
C ILE A 760 -58.41 49.07 34.82
N ASN A 761 -58.04 49.22 36.09
CA ASN A 761 -58.96 49.62 37.16
C ASN A 761 -58.82 51.12 37.42
N TYR A 762 -59.91 51.87 37.23
CA TYR A 762 -59.92 53.33 37.41
C TYR A 762 -60.01 53.78 38.88
N GLY A 763 -60.06 52.84 39.84
CA GLY A 763 -60.07 53.10 41.28
C GLY A 763 -61.47 53.28 41.90
N ASP A 764 -62.52 53.25 41.08
CA ASP A 764 -63.94 53.32 41.49
C ASP A 764 -64.66 51.95 41.34
N ASN A 765 -63.89 50.87 41.16
CA ASN A 765 -64.33 49.53 40.77
C ASN A 765 -64.92 49.44 39.36
N SER A 766 -64.76 50.45 38.51
CA SER A 766 -64.93 50.29 37.07
C SER A 766 -63.63 49.74 36.45
N TYR A 767 -63.82 48.86 35.47
CA TYR A 767 -62.73 48.17 34.79
C TYR A 767 -62.92 48.31 33.28
N GLU A 768 -61.82 48.51 32.57
CA GLU A 768 -61.79 48.44 31.11
C GLU A 768 -60.77 47.38 30.69
N LYS A 769 -61.20 46.49 29.79
CA LYS A 769 -60.35 45.44 29.23
C LYS A 769 -59.99 45.83 27.81
N ILE A 770 -58.69 45.92 27.56
CA ILE A 770 -58.14 46.27 26.25
C ILE A 770 -57.41 45.04 25.73
N ASP A 771 -57.89 44.50 24.60
CA ASP A 771 -57.17 43.47 23.86
C ASP A 771 -55.90 44.09 23.27
N VAL A 772 -54.72 43.52 23.59
CA VAL A 772 -53.45 43.87 22.93
C VAL A 772 -53.43 43.18 21.57
N THR A 773 -54.33 43.61 20.69
CA THR A 773 -54.26 43.23 19.28
C THR A 773 -53.16 44.04 18.63
N SER A 774 -52.29 43.39 17.86
CA SER A 774 -51.28 44.05 17.05
C SER A 774 -51.98 44.91 16.00
N ASN A 775 -52.36 46.13 16.37
CA ASN A 775 -52.66 47.14 15.37
C ASN A 775 -51.35 47.39 14.62
N ASP A 776 -51.39 47.16 13.32
CA ASP A 776 -50.36 47.62 12.40
C ASP A 776 -49.97 49.05 12.81
N LEU A 777 -48.77 49.21 13.38
CA LEU A 777 -48.07 50.49 13.46
C LEU A 777 -47.64 50.87 12.03
N SER A 778 -48.64 51.05 11.16
CA SER A 778 -48.55 51.64 9.84
C SER A 778 -48.95 53.12 9.90
N ASN A 779 -48.78 53.76 11.05
CA ASN A 779 -48.68 55.21 11.08
C ASN A 779 -47.27 55.58 10.63
N LYS A 780 -47.15 55.84 9.32
CA LYS A 780 -46.08 56.68 8.78
C LYS A 780 -45.99 57.93 9.65
N ALA A 781 -44.88 58.08 10.37
CA ALA A 781 -44.50 59.38 10.89
C ALA A 781 -44.17 60.28 9.69
N ASP A 782 -45.08 61.20 9.37
CA ASP A 782 -44.93 62.18 8.29
C ASP A 782 -44.01 63.36 8.66
N ASP A 783 -43.35 63.32 9.83
CA ASP A 783 -42.44 64.36 10.27
C ASP A 783 -40.98 63.95 10.05
N SER A 784 -40.47 64.26 8.86
CA SER A 784 -39.04 64.19 8.57
C SER A 784 -38.30 65.28 9.38
N ILE A 785 -37.52 64.87 10.39
CA ILE A 785 -36.61 65.78 11.09
C ILE A 785 -35.31 65.88 10.30
N LEU A 786 -34.98 67.09 9.84
CA LEU A 786 -33.67 67.40 9.25
C LEU A 786 -32.62 67.45 10.36
N LEU A 787 -31.85 66.36 10.49
CA LEU A 787 -30.69 66.31 11.38
C LEU A 787 -29.56 67.16 10.79
N SER A 788 -28.99 68.06 11.60
CA SER A 788 -27.83 68.86 11.21
C SER A 788 -26.57 68.01 11.27
N ASN A 789 -25.62 68.24 10.36
CA ASN A 789 -24.29 67.65 10.47
C ASN A 789 -23.64 68.04 11.82
N ASP A 790 -22.94 67.09 12.44
CA ASP A 790 -22.14 67.23 13.67
C ASP A 790 -22.90 67.30 15.02
N SER A 791 -24.19 66.95 15.05
CA SER A 791 -24.97 66.87 16.30
C SER A 791 -25.13 65.43 16.80
N ILE A 792 -24.98 65.22 18.11
CA ILE A 792 -25.36 63.97 18.79
C ILE A 792 -26.83 64.07 19.17
N TYR A 793 -27.62 63.06 18.79
CA TYR A 793 -29.03 62.98 19.11
C TYR A 793 -29.27 61.80 20.06
N MET A 794 -29.97 62.05 21.16
CA MET A 794 -30.42 60.99 22.07
C MET A 794 -31.89 60.69 21.76
N LEU A 795 -32.17 59.48 21.30
CA LEU A 795 -33.53 59.03 20.98
C LEU A 795 -34.18 58.53 22.26
N LEU A 796 -34.83 59.44 23.01
CA LEU A 796 -35.46 59.08 24.30
C LEU A 796 -36.60 58.05 24.16
N ASN A 797 -37.16 57.89 22.95
CA ASN A 797 -38.20 56.89 22.68
C ASN A 797 -37.62 55.51 22.28
N SER A 798 -36.31 55.31 22.36
CA SER A 798 -35.66 54.02 22.04
C SER A 798 -35.16 53.27 23.29
N GLU A 799 -35.76 53.53 24.45
CA GLU A 799 -35.51 52.75 25.66
C GLU A 799 -35.99 51.30 25.46
N PHE A 800 -35.10 50.34 25.67
CA PHE A 800 -35.44 48.92 25.59
C PHE A 800 -36.11 48.50 26.91
N LEU A 801 -37.43 48.33 26.87
CA LEU A 801 -38.22 47.94 28.03
C LEU A 801 -38.12 46.43 28.38
N PHE A 802 -37.43 45.66 27.54
CA PHE A 802 -37.10 44.24 27.76
C PHE A 802 -35.60 44.03 27.57
N GLU A 803 -35.03 43.07 28.30
CA GLU A 803 -33.77 42.45 27.88
C GLU A 803 -34.00 41.80 26.51
N THR A 804 -33.52 42.46 25.47
CA THR A 804 -33.71 42.04 24.09
C THR A 804 -32.38 42.08 23.36
N LEU A 805 -32.24 41.21 22.35
CA LEU A 805 -31.12 41.28 21.43
C LEU A 805 -31.44 42.34 20.37
N LEU A 806 -30.68 43.43 20.38
CA LEU A 806 -30.75 44.43 19.32
C LEU A 806 -30.11 43.86 18.04
N TYR A 807 -30.93 43.44 17.08
CA TYR A 807 -30.48 42.82 15.83
C TYR A 807 -29.98 43.83 14.79
N GLY A 808 -30.39 45.10 14.86
CA GLY A 808 -29.99 46.14 13.91
C GLY A 808 -30.89 47.39 13.95
N PHE A 809 -30.67 48.30 13.02
CA PHE A 809 -31.46 49.51 12.84
C PHE A 809 -31.84 49.68 11.37
N ASP A 810 -33.12 49.98 11.11
CA ASP A 810 -33.53 50.51 9.80
C ASP A 810 -33.39 52.03 9.81
N ILE A 811 -32.51 52.55 8.97
CA ILE A 811 -32.22 53.98 8.89
C ILE A 811 -32.57 54.49 7.52
N TRP A 812 -33.51 55.43 7.48
CA TRP A 812 -33.89 56.14 6.26
C TRP A 812 -33.12 57.46 6.21
N SER A 813 -32.14 57.57 5.31
CA SER A 813 -31.38 58.80 5.13
C SER A 813 -31.69 59.45 3.78
N ALA A 814 -31.98 60.75 3.80
CA ALA A 814 -32.14 61.55 2.59
C ALA A 814 -30.81 61.75 1.83
N ASN A 815 -29.67 61.62 2.50
CA ASN A 815 -28.32 61.87 1.94
C ASN A 815 -27.34 60.74 2.27
N LYS A 816 -26.32 60.53 1.43
CA LYS A 816 -25.20 59.63 1.78
C LYS A 816 -24.39 60.23 2.93
N GLY A 817 -24.12 59.44 3.96
CA GLY A 817 -23.33 59.85 5.12
C GLY A 817 -22.84 58.65 5.93
N LYS A 818 -22.08 58.92 7.00
CA LYS A 818 -21.73 57.94 8.03
C LYS A 818 -22.50 58.31 9.30
N ILE A 819 -23.11 57.32 9.94
CA ILE A 819 -23.78 57.46 11.24
C ILE A 819 -23.07 56.52 12.19
N LEU A 820 -22.73 57.01 13.38
CA LEU A 820 -22.29 56.20 14.50
C LEU A 820 -23.48 56.06 15.45
N ILE A 821 -23.85 54.83 15.78
CA ILE A 821 -24.90 54.54 16.76
C ILE A 821 -24.22 53.92 17.97
N GLU A 822 -24.38 54.58 19.11
CA GLU A 822 -23.90 54.09 20.40
C GLU A 822 -25.12 53.72 21.24
N VAL A 823 -25.12 52.50 21.77
CA VAL A 823 -26.15 52.02 22.70
C VAL A 823 -25.57 52.17 24.10
N PHE A 824 -26.29 52.88 24.95
CA PHE A 824 -25.92 53.10 26.34
C PHE A 824 -26.78 52.20 27.23
N CYS A 825 -26.15 51.51 28.19
CA CYS A 825 -26.83 50.73 29.24
C CYS A 825 -26.83 51.50 30.55
#